data_AF-K2FJR2-F1
#
_entry.id   AF-K2FJR2-F1
#
_cell.length_a   1.000
_cell.length_b   1.000
_cell.length_c   1.000
_cell.angle_alpha   90.00
_cell.angle_beta   90.00
_cell.angle_gamma   90.00
#
_symmetry.space_group_name_H-M   'P 1'
#
loop_
_entity.id
_entity.type
_entity.pdbx_description
1 polymer ?
#
loop_
_entity_poly.entity_id
_entity_poly.type
_entity_poly.pdbx_seq_one_letter_code
_entity_poly.pdbx_strand_id
1 'polypeptide(L)'
;MRAECREQVAKALGKRKLSAADSNRISSLYIRAQNTLARTDPDWMFKSPAERAEAIAQKTATDLAIQIAKNNQNIARDAIIKAQLQNEIYNHPKLNPVQALMRKIAYFSDQSGIQSIEKQSQALHSRWMSLVADVFTKTQERFGMSVNKEMTDDIIRVMFGGKSDNPEITAMAKEVSAALEEMRLAFNRAGGNIKKLDNFGFMTSHDQKKVALTDQSEWVNDALNGLDRNQYVKETGELMDELELKSMLEEIYKTISTNGANKDLLILNKQAKAGTSPVGGRSKMANRHQESRALHFKDGDAWLAYQKKYGTYDEAGFHEILKNHTHRMSTEVAMMQNLGSNPRNTFESLLDEAKIKLKADPQNGLKHGEIDKQAHRAMSMYNTLDANTRAIDSTLGNVMGGLRALMVASKLGSTTLTTFGDHASMKKVANMLGLSYTKSILPEYMKQLKQGATRDEALRFGLGITEMVGGMSRFGDADVVSSATKSGRFNARMQAFAAMTMKVSGLNAVTASAKRALNLVHMNKLAEMTRKTDWKDLGADDLKILQGNGITERDWQLWQQLEPSKREDGTAVLSQNDFFNAPDDVIKQFLPLDKQDSANAIADFRYKAAMKYQTHIFNEESVAIIEAGVRERSIINLGEAGTIQGELG
;
A
#
# COMPACT_ATOMS: atom_id res chain seq x y z
N MET A 1 32.88 -12.86 11.98
CA MET A 1 33.73 -11.85 12.64
C MET A 1 34.73 -12.54 13.57
N ARG A 2 36.04 -12.28 13.41
CA ARG A 2 37.10 -12.82 14.31
C ARG A 2 36.92 -12.32 15.75
N ALA A 3 37.48 -13.03 16.73
CA ALA A 3 37.35 -12.67 18.14
C ALA A 3 37.94 -11.28 18.44
N GLU A 4 39.11 -10.98 17.89
CA GLU A 4 39.81 -9.70 18.02
C GLU A 4 38.97 -8.53 17.47
N CYS A 5 38.36 -8.68 16.29
CA CYS A 5 37.46 -7.66 15.73
C CYS A 5 36.24 -7.42 16.61
N ARG A 6 35.67 -8.47 17.22
CA ARG A 6 34.54 -8.32 18.14
C ARG A 6 34.92 -7.52 19.38
N GLU A 7 36.12 -7.74 19.91
CA GLU A 7 36.61 -7.04 21.09
C GLU A 7 36.88 -5.55 20.79
N GLN A 8 37.52 -5.24 19.66
CA GLN A 8 37.77 -3.85 19.25
C GLN A 8 36.48 -3.09 18.98
N VAL A 9 35.51 -3.71 18.29
CA VAL A 9 34.22 -3.08 18.04
C VAL A 9 33.40 -2.94 19.34
N ALA A 10 33.46 -3.91 20.26
CA ALA A 10 32.83 -3.77 21.57
C ALA A 10 33.41 -2.58 22.34
N LYS A 11 34.75 -2.44 22.37
CA LYS A 11 35.46 -1.32 22.99
C LYS A 11 35.08 0.02 22.37
N ALA A 12 35.02 0.11 21.04
CA ALA A 12 34.62 1.32 20.32
C ALA A 12 33.16 1.73 20.59
N LEU A 13 32.27 0.75 20.78
CA LEU A 13 30.87 0.98 21.13
C LEU A 13 30.63 1.19 22.64
N GLY A 14 31.68 1.22 23.46
CA GLY A 14 31.57 1.31 24.93
C GLY A 14 30.88 0.10 25.57
N LYS A 15 30.84 -1.04 24.87
CA LYS A 15 30.22 -2.29 25.35
C LYS A 15 31.29 -3.22 25.92
N ARG A 16 30.97 -3.90 27.03
CA ARG A 16 31.85 -4.93 27.62
C ARG A 16 32.07 -6.12 26.69
N LYS A 17 31.06 -6.49 25.89
CA LYS A 17 31.11 -7.54 24.87
C LYS A 17 30.00 -7.31 23.84
N LEU A 18 30.26 -7.65 22.58
CA LEU A 18 29.21 -7.71 21.56
C LEU A 18 28.35 -8.96 21.76
N SER A 19 27.02 -8.78 21.69
CA SER A 19 26.11 -9.91 21.60
C SER A 19 26.29 -10.64 20.25
N ALA A 20 25.83 -11.89 20.16
CA ALA A 20 25.82 -12.63 18.90
C ALA A 20 24.98 -11.91 17.84
N ALA A 21 23.85 -11.32 18.24
CA ALA A 21 22.99 -10.53 17.36
C ALA A 21 23.70 -9.27 16.84
N ASP A 22 24.38 -8.52 17.72
CA ASP A 22 25.15 -7.33 17.32
C ASP A 22 26.29 -7.71 16.37
N SER A 23 27.01 -8.79 16.67
CA SER A 23 28.09 -9.29 15.81
C SER A 23 27.60 -9.67 14.41
N ASN A 24 26.45 -10.35 14.33
CA ASN A 24 25.84 -10.73 13.06
C ASN A 24 25.36 -9.51 12.27
N ARG A 25 24.73 -8.54 12.93
CA ARG A 25 24.27 -7.30 12.29
C ARG A 25 25.43 -6.46 11.76
N ILE A 26 26.51 -6.33 12.51
CA ILE A 26 27.68 -5.57 12.06
C ILE A 26 28.35 -6.30 10.88
N SER A 27 28.42 -7.64 10.93
CA SER A 27 28.94 -8.43 9.81
C SER A 27 28.09 -8.26 8.54
N SER A 28 26.75 -8.24 8.65
CA SER A 28 25.89 -8.04 7.49
C SER A 28 25.98 -6.62 6.92
N LEU A 29 26.11 -5.60 7.78
CA LEU A 29 26.35 -4.22 7.34
C LEU A 29 27.71 -4.08 6.66
N TYR A 30 28.75 -4.76 7.16
CA TYR A 30 30.07 -4.79 6.55
C TYR A 30 30.03 -5.37 5.13
N ILE A 31 29.46 -6.56 4.96
CA ILE A 31 29.30 -7.20 3.64
C ILE A 31 28.49 -6.29 2.69
N ARG A 32 27.42 -5.67 3.20
CA ARG A 32 26.60 -4.75 2.40
C ARG A 32 27.39 -3.50 1.98
N ALA A 33 28.18 -2.93 2.88
CA ALA A 33 29.01 -1.77 2.60
C ALA A 33 30.08 -2.11 1.55
N GLN A 34 30.74 -3.25 1.69
CA GLN A 34 31.69 -3.79 0.72
C GLN A 34 31.07 -3.96 -0.66
N ASN A 35 29.94 -4.66 -0.76
CA ASN A 35 29.24 -4.85 -2.04
C ASN A 35 28.77 -3.53 -2.67
N THR A 36 28.40 -2.55 -1.84
CA THR A 36 28.00 -1.23 -2.33
C THR A 36 29.21 -0.48 -2.89
N LEU A 37 30.31 -0.40 -2.13
CA LEU A 37 31.52 0.31 -2.54
C LEU A 37 32.13 -0.34 -3.78
N ALA A 38 32.20 -1.68 -3.82
CA ALA A 38 32.66 -2.41 -4.99
C ALA A 38 31.91 -2.07 -6.29
N ARG A 39 30.63 -1.64 -6.19
CA ARG A 39 29.80 -1.24 -7.34
C ARG A 39 29.88 0.25 -7.68
N THR A 40 30.15 1.09 -6.69
CA THR A 40 29.87 2.54 -6.77
C THR A 40 31.10 3.41 -6.62
N ASP A 41 32.17 2.89 -6.05
CA ASP A 41 33.44 3.58 -5.92
C ASP A 41 34.29 3.31 -7.18
N PRO A 42 34.53 4.32 -8.05
CA PRO A 42 35.25 4.13 -9.30
C PRO A 42 36.71 3.71 -9.08
N ASP A 43 37.28 4.03 -7.92
CA ASP A 43 38.67 3.73 -7.58
C ASP A 43 38.82 2.41 -6.83
N TRP A 44 37.72 1.68 -6.59
CA TRP A 44 37.70 0.51 -5.71
C TRP A 44 38.76 -0.55 -6.07
N MET A 45 38.94 -0.81 -7.36
CA MET A 45 39.92 -1.78 -7.84
C MET A 45 41.37 -1.35 -7.56
N PHE A 46 41.64 -0.05 -7.50
CA PHE A 46 42.99 0.50 -7.27
C PHE A 46 43.34 0.65 -5.79
N LYS A 47 42.35 0.55 -4.90
CA LYS A 47 42.58 0.59 -3.44
C LYS A 47 43.30 -0.67 -2.97
N SER A 48 44.30 -0.49 -2.13
CA SER A 48 44.94 -1.57 -1.37
C SER A 48 43.94 -2.25 -0.43
N PRO A 49 44.22 -3.49 0.04
CA PRO A 49 43.36 -4.16 1.02
C PRO A 49 43.11 -3.33 2.29
N ALA A 50 44.08 -2.52 2.72
CA ALA A 50 43.94 -1.64 3.88
C ALA A 50 42.97 -0.48 3.60
N GLU A 51 43.13 0.21 2.47
CA GLU A 51 42.23 1.30 2.06
C GLU A 51 40.80 0.81 1.84
N ARG A 52 40.62 -0.39 1.25
CA ARG A 52 39.30 -1.03 1.13
C ARG A 52 38.70 -1.31 2.50
N ALA A 53 39.47 -1.90 3.42
CA ALA A 53 39.01 -2.19 4.77
C ALA A 53 38.59 -0.91 5.52
N GLU A 54 39.35 0.17 5.38
CA GLU A 54 39.03 1.48 5.94
C GLU A 54 37.74 2.06 5.34
N ALA A 55 37.61 2.08 4.01
CA ALA A 55 36.41 2.56 3.33
C ALA A 55 35.15 1.76 3.72
N ILE A 56 35.25 0.42 3.81
CA ILE A 56 34.15 -0.44 4.27
C ILE A 56 33.80 -0.12 5.71
N ALA A 57 34.80 0.03 6.58
CA ALA A 57 34.58 0.36 7.99
C ALA A 57 33.87 1.71 8.13
N GLN A 58 34.32 2.74 7.41
CA GLN A 58 33.71 4.07 7.42
C GLN A 58 32.27 4.04 6.89
N LYS A 59 32.02 3.32 5.79
CA LYS A 59 30.68 3.15 5.23
C LYS A 59 29.77 2.33 6.14
N THR A 60 30.30 1.29 6.79
CA THR A 60 29.59 0.48 7.78
C THR A 60 29.20 1.31 8.99
N ALA A 61 30.13 2.13 9.51
CA ALA A 61 29.88 3.03 10.62
C ALA A 61 28.80 4.08 10.25
N THR A 62 28.87 4.64 9.05
CA THR A 62 27.88 5.59 8.53
C THR A 62 26.50 4.94 8.40
N ASP A 63 26.41 3.78 7.75
CA ASP A 63 25.14 3.04 7.60
C ASP A 63 24.56 2.63 8.96
N LEU A 64 25.42 2.24 9.92
CA LEU A 64 25.02 1.90 11.27
C LEU A 64 24.50 3.14 12.02
N ALA A 65 25.18 4.28 11.92
CA ALA A 65 24.75 5.53 12.54
C ALA A 65 23.39 5.98 11.99
N ILE A 66 23.19 5.93 10.67
CA ILE A 66 21.90 6.20 10.02
C ILE A 66 20.83 5.23 10.54
N GLN A 67 21.13 3.93 10.64
CA GLN A 67 20.18 2.95 11.14
C GLN A 67 19.83 3.17 12.63
N ILE A 68 20.80 3.56 13.46
CA ILE A 68 20.58 3.90 14.87
C ILE A 68 19.71 5.16 14.98
N ALA A 69 20.05 6.22 14.26
CA ALA A 69 19.26 7.45 14.23
C ALA A 69 17.81 7.17 13.81
N LYS A 70 17.62 6.35 12.77
CA LYS A 70 16.28 5.94 12.32
C LYS A 70 15.54 5.10 13.35
N ASN A 71 16.22 4.18 14.03
CA ASN A 71 15.61 3.38 15.10
C ASN A 71 15.21 4.26 16.29
N ASN A 72 16.04 5.23 16.70
CA ASN A 72 15.73 6.16 17.77
C ASN A 72 14.53 7.05 17.41
N GLN A 73 14.48 7.54 16.16
CA GLN A 73 13.32 8.25 15.63
C GLN A 73 12.06 7.39 15.71
N ASN A 74 12.13 6.12 15.29
CA ASN A 74 11.01 5.19 15.36
C ASN A 74 10.58 4.89 16.80
N ILE A 75 11.51 4.76 17.76
CA ILE A 75 11.17 4.56 19.18
C ILE A 75 10.35 5.75 19.71
N ALA A 76 10.81 6.98 19.48
CA ALA A 76 10.10 8.19 19.92
C ALA A 76 8.72 8.31 19.25
N ARG A 77 8.68 8.08 17.93
CA ARG A 77 7.43 8.11 17.14
C ARG A 77 6.44 7.05 17.59
N ASP A 78 6.88 5.81 17.78
CA ASP A 78 6.03 4.69 18.18
C ASP A 78 5.49 4.89 19.60
N ALA A 79 6.27 5.51 20.50
CA ALA A 79 5.80 5.87 21.83
C ALA A 79 4.66 6.91 21.78
N ILE A 80 4.81 7.96 20.95
CA ILE A 80 3.76 8.98 20.75
C ILE A 80 2.50 8.34 20.16
N ILE A 81 2.65 7.53 19.10
CA ILE A 81 1.53 6.84 18.45
C ILE A 81 0.82 5.93 19.46
N LYS A 82 1.57 5.13 20.23
CA LYS A 82 0.99 4.25 21.25
C LYS A 82 0.22 5.03 22.30
N ALA A 83 0.74 6.14 22.80
CA ALA A 83 0.05 6.98 23.77
C ALA A 83 -1.24 7.58 23.19
N GLN A 84 -1.21 8.07 21.94
CA GLN A 84 -2.40 8.57 21.24
C GLN A 84 -3.46 7.47 21.05
N LEU A 85 -3.05 6.29 20.61
CA LEU A 85 -3.94 5.13 20.47
C LEU A 85 -4.55 4.71 21.80
N GLN A 86 -3.76 4.63 22.86
CA GLN A 86 -4.28 4.27 24.19
C GLN A 86 -5.34 5.28 24.64
N ASN A 87 -5.11 6.58 24.44
CA ASN A 87 -6.12 7.59 24.74
C ASN A 87 -7.38 7.43 23.87
N GLU A 88 -7.23 7.28 22.55
CA GLU A 88 -8.35 7.10 21.61
C GLU A 88 -9.18 5.84 21.93
N ILE A 89 -8.53 4.75 22.31
CA ILE A 89 -9.16 3.44 22.52
C ILE A 89 -9.79 3.31 23.91
N TYR A 90 -9.09 3.70 24.97
CA TYR A 90 -9.55 3.47 26.34
C TYR A 90 -10.45 4.57 26.88
N ASN A 91 -10.39 5.79 26.32
CA ASN A 91 -11.23 6.92 26.74
C ASN A 91 -12.37 7.20 25.75
N HIS A 92 -12.69 6.26 24.86
CA HIS A 92 -13.78 6.42 23.91
C HIS A 92 -15.14 6.47 24.66
N PRO A 93 -16.00 7.47 24.42
CA PRO A 93 -17.19 7.70 25.26
C PRO A 93 -18.29 6.65 25.11
N LYS A 94 -18.30 5.90 24.00
CA LYS A 94 -19.40 4.98 23.64
C LYS A 94 -18.98 3.53 23.36
N LEU A 95 -17.70 3.27 23.17
CA LEU A 95 -17.21 1.98 22.67
C LEU A 95 -16.29 1.38 23.70
N ASN A 96 -16.37 0.07 23.87
CA ASN A 96 -15.34 -0.63 24.64
C ASN A 96 -14.00 -0.63 23.86
N PRO A 97 -12.86 -0.86 24.53
CA PRO A 97 -11.55 -0.84 23.88
C PRO A 97 -11.39 -1.77 22.67
N VAL A 98 -12.00 -2.96 22.69
CA VAL A 98 -11.95 -3.91 21.56
C VAL A 98 -12.77 -3.37 20.38
N GLN A 99 -13.95 -2.80 20.63
CA GLN A 99 -14.77 -2.18 19.61
C GLN A 99 -14.09 -0.96 18.98
N ALA A 100 -13.46 -0.09 19.79
CA ALA A 100 -12.68 1.05 19.30
C ALA A 100 -11.52 0.58 18.39
N LEU A 101 -10.80 -0.48 18.78
CA LEU A 101 -9.78 -1.11 17.94
C LEU A 101 -10.34 -1.63 16.61
N MET A 102 -11.54 -2.23 16.60
CA MET A 102 -12.19 -2.66 15.37
C MET A 102 -12.45 -1.48 14.41
N ARG A 103 -12.93 -0.33 14.92
CA ARG A 103 -13.15 0.90 14.12
C ARG A 103 -11.84 1.51 13.64
N LYS A 104 -10.77 1.36 14.42
CA LYS A 104 -9.44 1.81 14.00
C LYS A 104 -8.94 1.03 12.80
N ILE A 105 -9.27 -0.26 12.67
CA ILE A 105 -8.83 -1.07 11.53
C ILE A 105 -9.77 -0.92 10.32
N ALA A 106 -11.07 -1.11 10.52
CA ALA A 106 -12.05 -1.23 9.44
C ALA A 106 -13.14 -0.17 9.56
N TYR A 107 -13.73 0.21 8.43
CA TYR A 107 -14.78 1.23 8.40
C TYR A 107 -16.09 0.77 9.07
N PHE A 108 -16.71 1.67 9.83
CA PHE A 108 -18.07 1.55 10.35
C PHE A 108 -18.82 2.87 10.13
N SER A 109 -20.06 2.79 9.67
CA SER A 109 -20.95 3.94 9.46
C SER A 109 -21.63 4.41 10.77
N ASP A 110 -21.02 4.16 11.93
CA ASP A 110 -21.62 4.42 13.25
C ASP A 110 -21.29 5.80 13.83
N GLN A 111 -20.62 6.65 13.03
CA GLN A 111 -20.19 8.00 13.42
C GLN A 111 -19.45 8.01 14.77
N SER A 112 -18.59 7.00 14.98
CA SER A 112 -17.79 6.86 16.20
C SER A 112 -16.74 7.97 16.38
N GLY A 113 -16.44 8.77 15.36
CA GLY A 113 -15.36 9.75 15.41
C GLY A 113 -13.97 9.14 15.19
N ILE A 114 -13.89 7.82 14.96
CA ILE A 114 -12.64 7.11 14.66
C ILE A 114 -12.50 6.95 13.15
N GLN A 115 -11.39 7.41 12.59
CA GLN A 115 -11.03 7.13 11.21
C GLN A 115 -10.30 5.79 11.09
N SER A 116 -10.81 4.93 10.22
CA SER A 116 -10.23 3.61 9.98
C SER A 116 -8.96 3.67 9.12
N ILE A 117 -7.99 2.81 9.43
CA ILE A 117 -6.78 2.64 8.64
C ILE A 117 -7.12 2.12 7.24
N GLU A 118 -8.17 1.32 7.08
CA GLU A 118 -8.71 0.93 5.77
C GLU A 118 -8.98 2.16 4.88
N LYS A 119 -9.73 3.15 5.39
CA LYS A 119 -10.11 4.33 4.59
C LYS A 119 -8.93 5.29 4.38
N GLN A 120 -8.01 5.37 5.33
CA GLN A 120 -6.77 6.12 5.13
C GLN A 120 -5.84 5.46 4.10
N SER A 121 -5.80 4.12 4.03
CA SER A 121 -5.13 3.39 2.94
C SER A 121 -5.81 3.68 1.60
N GLN A 122 -7.15 3.68 1.54
CA GLN A 122 -7.90 4.05 0.34
C GLN A 122 -7.61 5.50 -0.10
N ALA A 123 -7.50 6.43 0.85
CA ALA A 123 -7.13 7.82 0.58
C ALA A 123 -5.71 7.94 0.00
N LEU A 124 -4.72 7.24 0.56
CA LEU A 124 -3.35 7.25 0.03
C LEU A 124 -3.29 6.64 -1.37
N HIS A 125 -4.02 5.54 -1.59
CA HIS A 125 -4.12 4.89 -2.89
C HIS A 125 -4.75 5.84 -3.91
N SER A 126 -5.85 6.49 -3.55
CA SER A 126 -6.51 7.50 -4.37
C SER A 126 -5.56 8.65 -4.75
N ARG A 127 -4.81 9.19 -3.77
CA ARG A 127 -3.82 10.25 -4.00
C ARG A 127 -2.78 9.81 -5.02
N TRP A 128 -2.09 8.70 -4.81
CA TRP A 128 -1.00 8.33 -5.70
C TRP A 128 -1.46 7.87 -7.08
N MET A 129 -2.64 7.25 -7.17
CA MET A 129 -3.24 6.94 -8.45
C MET A 129 -3.70 8.19 -9.20
N SER A 130 -4.11 9.26 -8.49
CA SER A 130 -4.45 10.55 -9.13
C SER A 130 -3.24 11.20 -9.82
N LEU A 131 -2.02 10.98 -9.29
CA LEU A 131 -0.78 11.49 -9.88
C LEU A 131 -0.43 10.82 -11.22
N VAL A 132 -0.96 9.62 -11.45
CA VAL A 132 -0.77 8.84 -12.69
C VAL A 132 -2.08 8.65 -13.45
N ALA A 133 -3.12 9.42 -13.12
CA ALA A 133 -4.44 9.29 -13.75
C ALA A 133 -4.36 9.55 -15.26
N ASP A 134 -3.56 10.53 -15.68
CA ASP A 134 -3.32 10.84 -17.10
C ASP A 134 -2.64 9.67 -17.82
N VAL A 135 -1.68 9.00 -17.17
CA VAL A 135 -1.04 7.79 -17.71
C VAL A 135 -2.08 6.70 -17.97
N PHE A 136 -2.98 6.45 -17.02
CA PHE A 136 -4.03 5.44 -17.17
C PHE A 136 -5.04 5.82 -18.25
N THR A 137 -5.51 7.07 -18.27
CA THR A 137 -6.54 7.51 -19.23
C THR A 137 -6.02 7.50 -20.67
N LYS A 138 -4.77 7.92 -20.89
CA LYS A 138 -4.16 7.99 -22.23
C LYS A 138 -3.74 6.63 -22.78
N THR A 139 -3.33 5.71 -21.92
CA THR A 139 -2.91 4.37 -22.35
C THR A 139 -4.08 3.37 -22.37
N GLN A 140 -5.24 3.73 -21.84
CA GLN A 140 -6.46 2.93 -21.96
C GLN A 140 -7.15 3.14 -23.31
N GLU A 141 -7.66 2.04 -23.86
CA GLU A 141 -8.46 2.05 -25.07
C GLU A 141 -9.85 1.47 -24.82
N ARG A 142 -10.79 1.76 -25.73
CA ARG A 142 -12.14 1.17 -25.72
C ARG A 142 -12.84 1.29 -24.35
N PHE A 143 -12.81 2.49 -23.73
CA PHE A 143 -13.38 2.74 -22.40
C PHE A 143 -12.77 1.88 -21.27
N GLY A 144 -11.47 1.61 -21.32
CA GLY A 144 -10.77 0.75 -20.36
C GLY A 144 -11.02 -0.75 -20.59
N MET A 145 -11.50 -1.12 -21.78
CA MET A 145 -11.63 -2.53 -22.18
C MET A 145 -10.29 -3.15 -22.60
N SER A 146 -9.40 -2.35 -23.18
CA SER A 146 -8.05 -2.75 -23.60
C SER A 146 -7.04 -1.66 -23.23
N VAL A 147 -5.76 -1.95 -23.45
CA VAL A 147 -4.64 -1.05 -23.17
C VAL A 147 -3.80 -0.91 -24.44
N ASN A 148 -3.37 0.30 -24.76
CA ASN A 148 -2.38 0.55 -25.79
C ASN A 148 -1.02 0.02 -25.30
N LYS A 149 -0.75 -1.24 -25.64
CA LYS A 149 0.43 -1.95 -25.16
C LYS A 149 1.73 -1.30 -25.63
N GLU A 150 1.77 -0.85 -26.88
CA GLU A 150 2.95 -0.19 -27.46
C GLU A 150 3.34 1.05 -26.67
N MET A 151 2.36 1.92 -26.35
CA MET A 151 2.55 3.09 -25.52
C MET A 151 3.05 2.72 -24.11
N THR A 152 2.51 1.66 -23.49
CA THR A 152 3.00 1.21 -22.17
C THR A 152 4.39 0.58 -22.21
N ASP A 153 4.74 -0.12 -23.28
CA ASP A 153 6.08 -0.68 -23.49
C ASP A 153 7.10 0.46 -23.66
N ASP A 154 6.76 1.51 -24.41
CA ASP A 154 7.60 2.69 -24.61
C ASP A 154 7.81 3.50 -23.33
N ILE A 155 6.76 3.65 -22.50
CA ILE A 155 6.90 4.24 -21.16
C ILE A 155 7.92 3.44 -20.35
N ILE A 156 7.83 2.10 -20.33
CA ILE A 156 8.78 1.25 -19.62
C ILE A 156 10.20 1.43 -20.17
N ARG A 157 10.39 1.45 -21.49
CA ARG A 157 11.71 1.69 -22.11
C ARG A 157 12.34 2.99 -21.63
N VAL A 158 11.56 4.08 -21.61
CA VAL A 158 12.05 5.37 -21.11
C VAL A 158 12.37 5.32 -19.62
N MET A 159 11.54 4.67 -18.80
CA MET A 159 11.80 4.51 -17.37
C MET A 159 13.12 3.77 -17.09
N PHE A 160 13.53 2.84 -17.96
CA PHE A 160 14.81 2.13 -17.90
C PHE A 160 15.98 2.89 -18.55
N GLY A 161 15.83 4.19 -18.83
CA GLY A 161 16.89 5.05 -19.37
C GLY A 161 16.94 5.11 -20.90
N GLY A 162 15.99 4.48 -21.60
CA GLY A 162 15.79 4.64 -23.04
C GLY A 162 15.37 6.07 -23.41
N LYS A 163 15.50 6.41 -24.69
CA LYS A 163 15.03 7.69 -25.25
C LYS A 163 13.73 7.46 -26.03
N SER A 164 12.86 8.45 -26.05
CA SER A 164 11.68 8.49 -26.91
C SER A 164 11.56 9.86 -27.55
N ASP A 165 11.31 9.88 -28.87
CA ASP A 165 11.03 11.12 -29.61
C ASP A 165 9.59 11.62 -29.36
N ASN A 166 8.76 10.82 -28.70
CA ASN A 166 7.43 11.24 -28.27
C ASN A 166 7.50 11.95 -26.91
N PRO A 167 7.25 13.28 -26.85
CA PRO A 167 7.30 14.03 -25.60
C PRO A 167 6.25 13.56 -24.59
N GLU A 168 5.13 12.98 -25.05
CA GLU A 168 4.08 12.46 -24.19
C GLU A 168 4.53 11.20 -23.44
N ILE A 169 5.23 10.27 -24.10
CA ILE A 169 5.82 9.08 -23.46
C ILE A 169 6.81 9.52 -22.37
N THR A 170 7.67 10.49 -22.69
CA THR A 170 8.67 11.02 -21.75
C THR A 170 8.00 11.68 -20.53
N ALA A 171 6.91 12.43 -20.74
CA ALA A 171 6.14 13.04 -19.67
C ALA A 171 5.49 11.98 -18.77
N MET A 172 4.81 10.98 -19.33
CA MET A 172 4.17 9.92 -18.56
C MET A 172 5.18 9.08 -17.78
N ALA A 173 6.34 8.75 -18.37
CA ALA A 173 7.41 8.05 -17.65
C ALA A 173 7.88 8.85 -16.42
N LYS A 174 8.01 10.18 -16.55
CA LYS A 174 8.36 11.08 -15.44
C LYS A 174 7.27 11.12 -14.36
N GLU A 175 5.99 11.16 -14.74
CA GLU A 175 4.86 11.12 -13.80
C GLU A 175 4.87 9.84 -12.96
N VAL A 176 5.06 8.68 -13.61
CA VAL A 176 5.16 7.39 -12.92
C VAL A 176 6.37 7.37 -11.99
N SER A 177 7.56 7.79 -12.45
CA SER A 177 8.76 7.86 -11.61
C SER A 177 8.57 8.79 -10.40
N ALA A 178 7.91 9.94 -10.58
CA ALA A 178 7.62 10.87 -9.51
C ALA A 178 6.67 10.26 -8.47
N ALA A 179 5.59 9.59 -8.90
CA ALA A 179 4.65 8.92 -8.01
C ALA A 179 5.34 7.81 -7.18
N LEU A 180 6.22 7.03 -7.80
CA LEU A 180 6.99 5.97 -7.10
C LEU A 180 7.97 6.55 -6.07
N GLU A 181 8.64 7.66 -6.41
CA GLU A 181 9.51 8.35 -5.46
C GLU A 181 8.70 8.94 -4.29
N GLU A 182 7.51 9.48 -4.58
CA GLU A 182 6.60 9.97 -3.56
C GLU A 182 6.20 8.87 -2.57
N MET A 183 5.83 7.68 -3.07
CA MET A 183 5.53 6.50 -2.26
C MET A 183 6.72 6.07 -1.40
N ARG A 184 7.93 6.06 -1.98
CA ARG A 184 9.17 5.69 -1.26
C ARG A 184 9.44 6.65 -0.11
N LEU A 185 9.33 7.95 -0.35
CA LEU A 185 9.54 8.98 0.65
C LEU A 185 8.45 8.94 1.75
N ALA A 186 7.20 8.67 1.38
CA ALA A 186 6.12 8.50 2.35
C ALA A 186 6.35 7.28 3.26
N PHE A 187 6.79 6.15 2.71
CA PHE A 187 7.18 4.97 3.48
C PHE A 187 8.32 5.28 4.47
N ASN A 188 9.32 6.05 4.02
CA ASN A 188 10.43 6.45 4.88
C ASN A 188 10.00 7.41 6.00
N ARG A 189 9.13 8.38 5.71
CA ARG A 189 8.54 9.25 6.75
C ARG A 189 7.71 8.47 7.76
N ALA A 190 6.99 7.44 7.31
CA ALA A 190 6.20 6.56 8.17
C ALA A 190 7.03 5.59 9.03
N GLY A 191 8.35 5.57 8.88
CA GLY A 191 9.26 4.81 9.74
C GLY A 191 10.15 3.82 9.00
N GLY A 192 9.92 3.61 7.71
CA GLY A 192 10.75 2.77 6.85
C GLY A 192 12.09 3.40 6.45
N ASN A 193 12.89 2.65 5.67
CA ASN A 193 14.18 3.13 5.16
C ASN A 193 14.54 2.51 3.79
N ILE A 194 13.66 2.70 2.81
CA ILE A 194 13.88 2.31 1.41
C ILE A 194 14.94 3.23 0.80
N LYS A 195 16.04 2.63 0.33
CA LYS A 195 17.10 3.35 -0.38
C LYS A 195 16.65 3.68 -1.81
N LYS A 196 17.17 4.77 -2.37
CA LYS A 196 16.97 5.11 -3.77
C LYS A 196 17.85 4.22 -4.64
N LEU A 197 17.33 3.81 -5.80
CA LEU A 197 18.06 3.03 -6.81
C LEU A 197 18.08 3.87 -8.09
N ASP A 198 19.27 4.18 -8.60
CA ASP A 198 19.41 5.11 -9.74
C ASP A 198 18.78 4.55 -11.02
N ASN A 199 18.93 3.25 -11.28
CA ASN A 199 18.26 2.55 -12.37
C ASN A 199 17.09 1.69 -11.87
N PHE A 200 16.13 2.31 -11.16
CA PHE A 200 14.95 1.59 -10.69
C PHE A 200 14.03 1.15 -11.84
N GLY A 201 13.88 1.96 -12.89
CA GLY A 201 12.95 1.66 -13.97
C GLY A 201 11.53 1.41 -13.46
N PHE A 202 11.04 0.18 -13.61
CA PHE A 202 9.71 -0.25 -13.16
C PHE A 202 9.78 -1.42 -12.16
N MET A 203 8.67 -1.79 -11.52
CA MET A 203 8.63 -2.85 -10.50
C MET A 203 8.61 -4.23 -11.15
N THR A 204 9.57 -5.09 -10.86
CA THR A 204 9.55 -6.48 -11.35
C THR A 204 8.56 -7.33 -10.54
N SER A 205 7.68 -8.03 -11.25
CA SER A 205 6.66 -8.93 -10.70
C SER A 205 6.99 -10.37 -11.10
N HIS A 206 6.88 -11.36 -10.22
CA HIS A 206 7.08 -12.75 -10.64
C HIS A 206 5.77 -13.52 -10.52
N ASP A 207 5.43 -14.27 -11.57
CA ASP A 207 4.42 -15.31 -11.48
C ASP A 207 5.12 -16.58 -11.02
N GLN A 208 4.93 -16.93 -9.74
CA GLN A 208 5.58 -18.08 -9.13
C GLN A 208 5.36 -19.36 -9.92
N LYS A 209 4.18 -19.55 -10.53
CA LYS A 209 3.86 -20.75 -11.30
C LYS A 209 4.66 -20.82 -12.58
N LYS A 210 4.71 -19.73 -13.35
CA LYS A 210 5.49 -19.68 -14.58
C LYS A 210 6.95 -20.01 -14.29
N VAL A 211 7.50 -19.44 -13.22
CA VAL A 211 8.87 -19.73 -12.80
C VAL A 211 9.02 -21.19 -12.35
N ALA A 212 8.14 -21.71 -11.50
CA ALA A 212 8.23 -23.08 -10.99
C ALA A 212 8.01 -24.18 -12.05
N LEU A 213 7.28 -23.87 -13.13
CA LEU A 213 7.06 -24.77 -14.27
C LEU A 213 8.15 -24.68 -15.34
N THR A 214 9.03 -23.68 -15.26
CA THR A 214 10.18 -23.54 -16.18
C THR A 214 11.35 -24.34 -15.62
N ASP A 215 12.12 -25.00 -16.49
CA ASP A 215 13.38 -25.61 -16.06
C ASP A 215 14.30 -24.55 -15.43
N GLN A 216 14.97 -24.89 -14.32
CA GLN A 216 15.81 -23.94 -13.61
C GLN A 216 16.93 -23.39 -14.50
N SER A 217 17.55 -24.23 -15.33
CA SER A 217 18.63 -23.82 -16.22
C SER A 217 18.13 -22.87 -17.31
N GLU A 218 16.92 -23.10 -17.82
CA GLU A 218 16.26 -22.21 -18.77
C GLU A 218 16.01 -20.83 -18.15
N TRP A 219 15.40 -20.77 -16.95
CA TRP A 219 15.16 -19.50 -16.26
C TRP A 219 16.46 -18.75 -15.97
N VAL A 220 17.50 -19.44 -15.52
CA VAL A 220 18.80 -18.85 -15.20
C VAL A 220 19.44 -18.25 -16.46
N ASN A 221 19.44 -18.97 -17.58
CA ASN A 221 20.01 -18.49 -18.84
C ASN A 221 19.23 -17.28 -19.38
N ASP A 222 17.90 -17.31 -19.32
CA ASP A 222 17.08 -16.19 -19.77
C ASP A 222 17.26 -14.94 -18.92
N ALA A 223 17.29 -15.10 -17.59
CA ALA A 223 17.61 -14.01 -16.69
C ALA A 223 18.99 -13.44 -17.03
N LEU A 224 20.01 -14.29 -17.11
CA LEU A 224 21.40 -13.91 -17.40
C LEU A 224 21.54 -13.03 -18.64
N ASN A 225 20.81 -13.36 -19.72
CA ASN A 225 20.85 -12.63 -20.99
C ASN A 225 20.30 -11.18 -20.91
N GLY A 226 19.36 -10.94 -19.99
CA GLY A 226 18.69 -9.65 -19.80
C GLY A 226 19.33 -8.73 -18.75
N LEU A 227 20.29 -9.24 -17.97
CA LEU A 227 20.88 -8.51 -16.86
C LEU A 227 22.00 -7.56 -17.30
N ASP A 228 22.12 -6.44 -16.59
CA ASP A 228 23.30 -5.57 -16.65
C ASP A 228 24.44 -6.22 -15.86
N ARG A 229 25.38 -6.85 -16.57
CA ARG A 229 26.55 -7.54 -15.97
C ARG A 229 27.38 -6.62 -15.09
N ASN A 230 27.37 -5.31 -15.32
CA ASN A 230 28.14 -4.34 -14.53
C ASN A 230 27.61 -4.17 -13.10
N GLN A 231 26.38 -4.64 -12.82
CA GLN A 231 25.79 -4.56 -11.48
C GLN A 231 26.21 -5.72 -10.57
N TYR A 232 26.90 -6.73 -11.12
CA TYR A 232 27.27 -7.97 -10.44
C TYR A 232 28.78 -8.02 -10.25
N VAL A 233 29.24 -7.33 -9.20
CA VAL A 233 30.65 -7.30 -8.81
C VAL A 233 30.90 -8.19 -7.60
N LYS A 234 32.08 -8.80 -7.56
CA LYS A 234 32.63 -9.48 -6.39
C LYS A 234 33.00 -8.45 -5.33
N GLU A 235 33.27 -8.97 -4.14
CA GLU A 235 33.86 -8.22 -3.03
C GLU A 235 35.15 -7.45 -3.39
N THR A 236 35.90 -7.93 -4.39
CA THR A 236 37.13 -7.33 -4.91
C THR A 236 36.89 -6.13 -5.83
N GLY A 237 35.65 -5.93 -6.32
CA GLY A 237 35.32 -4.99 -7.39
C GLY A 237 35.33 -5.60 -8.79
N GLU A 238 35.92 -6.77 -8.95
CA GLU A 238 35.92 -7.48 -10.23
C GLU A 238 34.50 -7.93 -10.58
N LEU A 239 34.18 -8.03 -11.86
CA LEU A 239 32.90 -8.58 -12.28
C LEU A 239 32.81 -10.06 -11.88
N MET A 240 31.61 -10.47 -11.46
CA MET A 240 31.29 -11.89 -11.30
C MET A 240 31.42 -12.59 -12.64
N ASP A 241 32.09 -13.74 -12.64
CA ASP A 241 32.12 -14.60 -13.81
C ASP A 241 30.72 -15.22 -14.03
N GLU A 242 30.57 -15.91 -15.17
CA GLU A 242 29.28 -16.50 -15.51
C GLU A 242 28.85 -17.59 -14.52
N LEU A 243 29.77 -18.40 -14.01
CA LEU A 243 29.44 -19.50 -13.10
C LEU A 243 28.94 -18.94 -11.76
N GLU A 244 29.64 -17.95 -11.21
CA GLU A 244 29.26 -17.26 -9.99
C GLU A 244 27.88 -16.60 -10.12
N LEU A 245 27.64 -15.92 -11.24
CA LEU A 245 26.36 -15.27 -11.49
C LEU A 245 25.22 -16.29 -11.67
N LYS A 246 25.48 -17.42 -12.37
CA LYS A 246 24.52 -18.52 -12.48
C LYS A 246 24.16 -19.12 -11.13
N SER A 247 25.14 -19.38 -10.26
CA SER A 247 24.88 -19.88 -8.90
C SER A 247 24.05 -18.90 -8.06
N MET A 248 24.30 -17.59 -8.17
CA MET A 248 23.45 -16.58 -7.52
C MET A 248 22.01 -16.61 -8.07
N LEU A 249 21.85 -16.72 -9.39
CA LEU A 249 20.55 -16.79 -10.06
C LEU A 249 19.79 -18.07 -9.70
N GLU A 250 20.46 -19.20 -9.52
CA GLU A 250 19.86 -20.45 -9.03
C GLU A 250 19.21 -20.28 -7.65
N GLU A 251 19.85 -19.54 -6.74
CA GLU A 251 19.28 -19.23 -5.43
C GLU A 251 18.08 -18.28 -5.51
N ILE A 252 18.13 -17.31 -6.44
CA ILE A 252 16.99 -16.41 -6.71
C ILE A 252 15.82 -17.22 -7.29
N TYR A 253 16.08 -18.12 -8.24
CA TYR A 253 15.09 -19.04 -8.80
C TYR A 253 14.40 -19.83 -7.70
N LYS A 254 15.15 -20.45 -6.78
CA LYS A 254 14.58 -21.20 -5.64
C LYS A 254 13.69 -20.33 -4.77
N THR A 255 14.08 -19.07 -4.53
CA THR A 255 13.24 -18.15 -3.75
C THR A 255 11.96 -17.78 -4.48
N ILE A 256 12.00 -17.53 -5.78
CA ILE A 256 10.79 -17.18 -6.55
C ILE A 256 9.88 -18.41 -6.71
N SER A 257 10.42 -19.55 -7.15
CA SER A 257 9.66 -20.77 -7.39
C SER A 257 9.06 -21.40 -6.13
N THR A 258 9.57 -21.07 -4.94
CA THR A 258 8.99 -21.51 -3.66
C THR A 258 8.19 -20.41 -2.95
N ASN A 259 8.00 -19.25 -3.57
CA ASN A 259 7.41 -18.06 -2.95
C ASN A 259 8.05 -17.71 -1.58
N GLY A 260 9.38 -17.85 -1.50
CA GLY A 260 10.16 -17.57 -0.28
C GLY A 260 10.15 -18.67 0.78
N ALA A 261 9.40 -19.77 0.60
CA ALA A 261 9.37 -20.88 1.55
C ALA A 261 10.75 -21.49 1.80
N ASN A 262 11.67 -21.40 0.82
CA ASN A 262 13.06 -21.79 1.02
C ASN A 262 13.76 -20.98 2.15
N LYS A 263 13.43 -19.69 2.32
CA LYS A 263 13.96 -18.86 3.41
C LYS A 263 13.29 -19.18 4.74
N ASP A 264 11.99 -19.44 4.74
CA ASP A 264 11.26 -19.85 5.95
C ASP A 264 11.78 -21.18 6.49
N LEU A 265 12.05 -22.15 5.60
CA LEU A 265 12.67 -23.42 5.97
C LEU A 265 14.04 -23.24 6.63
N LEU A 266 14.85 -22.30 6.16
CA LEU A 266 16.14 -21.97 6.78
C LEU A 266 15.96 -21.37 8.19
N ILE A 267 14.92 -20.58 8.42
CA ILE A 267 14.60 -20.01 9.73
C ILE A 267 14.17 -21.13 10.68
N LEU A 268 13.23 -22.00 10.26
CA LEU A 268 12.77 -23.14 11.05
C LEU A 268 13.94 -24.05 11.45
N ASN A 269 14.84 -24.34 10.51
CA ASN A 269 16.02 -25.16 10.79
C ASN A 269 17.00 -24.50 11.78
N LYS A 270 17.11 -23.17 11.77
CA LYS A 270 17.93 -22.43 12.76
C LYS A 270 17.27 -22.40 14.15
N GLN A 271 15.94 -22.25 14.20
CA GLN A 271 15.17 -22.23 15.45
C GLN A 271 15.15 -23.60 16.14
N ALA A 272 14.97 -24.68 15.37
CA ALA A 272 15.08 -26.05 15.86
C ALA A 272 16.45 -26.32 16.51
N LYS A 273 17.52 -25.76 15.96
CA LYS A 273 18.88 -25.83 16.53
C LYS A 273 19.10 -24.95 17.77
N ALA A 274 18.26 -23.93 17.98
CA ALA A 274 18.38 -22.97 19.07
C ALA A 274 17.45 -23.27 20.27
N GLY A 275 16.64 -24.34 20.22
CA GLY A 275 15.75 -24.76 21.31
C GLY A 275 14.69 -23.72 21.71
N THR A 276 14.39 -22.75 20.84
CA THR A 276 13.44 -21.66 21.12
C THR A 276 12.13 -21.92 20.38
N SER A 277 11.00 -21.86 21.10
CA SER A 277 9.67 -21.92 20.50
C SER A 277 9.42 -20.73 19.56
N PRO A 278 8.59 -20.89 18.52
CA PRO A 278 8.31 -19.86 17.52
C PRO A 278 7.44 -18.76 18.13
N VAL A 279 8.04 -17.84 18.89
CA VAL A 279 7.38 -16.60 19.30
C VAL A 279 7.60 -15.58 18.19
N GLY A 280 6.54 -15.38 17.40
CA GLY A 280 6.29 -14.30 16.45
C GLY A 280 7.45 -13.37 16.10
N GLY A 281 8.10 -13.62 14.97
CA GLY A 281 9.18 -12.78 14.46
C GLY A 281 8.97 -12.35 13.02
N ARG A 282 7.74 -12.00 12.60
CA ARG A 282 7.59 -11.27 11.33
C ARG A 282 8.44 -10.01 11.42
N SER A 283 9.34 -9.80 10.46
CA SER A 283 10.17 -8.60 10.40
C SER A 283 9.27 -7.36 10.47
N LYS A 284 9.73 -6.33 11.21
CA LYS A 284 9.00 -5.05 11.33
C LYS A 284 8.62 -4.55 9.94
N MET A 285 7.43 -3.98 9.79
CA MET A 285 6.99 -3.41 8.50
C MET A 285 7.98 -2.35 8.01
N ALA A 286 8.53 -1.52 8.91
CA ALA A 286 9.59 -0.55 8.61
C ALA A 286 10.87 -1.15 7.98
N ASN A 287 11.10 -2.45 8.16
CA ASN A 287 12.26 -3.14 7.58
C ASN A 287 11.98 -3.73 6.19
N ARG A 288 10.75 -3.65 5.68
CA ARG A 288 10.42 -4.07 4.32
C ARG A 288 11.07 -3.15 3.29
N HIS A 289 11.28 -3.68 2.08
CA HIS A 289 11.86 -2.98 0.92
C HIS A 289 13.29 -2.43 1.13
N GLN A 290 14.00 -2.87 2.18
CA GLN A 290 15.38 -2.45 2.45
C GLN A 290 16.43 -3.28 1.70
N GLU A 291 16.04 -4.43 1.16
CA GLU A 291 16.93 -5.27 0.36
C GLU A 291 17.15 -4.67 -1.02
N SER A 292 18.39 -4.74 -1.51
CA SER A 292 18.72 -4.30 -2.86
C SER A 292 17.97 -5.15 -3.89
N ARG A 293 17.62 -4.54 -5.03
CA ARG A 293 17.06 -5.27 -6.18
C ARG A 293 18.05 -6.36 -6.59
N ALA A 294 17.57 -7.60 -6.72
CA ALA A 294 18.43 -8.74 -7.08
C ALA A 294 18.64 -8.87 -8.60
N LEU A 295 17.60 -8.56 -9.38
CA LEU A 295 17.63 -8.59 -10.84
C LEU A 295 17.75 -7.16 -11.38
N HIS A 296 18.92 -6.79 -11.89
CA HIS A 296 19.17 -5.52 -12.54
C HIS A 296 19.16 -5.68 -14.05
N PHE A 297 18.07 -5.30 -14.71
CA PHE A 297 17.95 -5.39 -16.16
C PHE A 297 18.75 -4.29 -16.85
N LYS A 298 19.36 -4.62 -18.00
CA LYS A 298 20.19 -3.70 -18.78
C LYS A 298 19.39 -2.58 -19.46
N ASP A 299 18.14 -2.87 -19.82
CA ASP A 299 17.23 -1.94 -20.49
C ASP A 299 15.77 -2.38 -20.31
N GLY A 300 14.84 -1.57 -20.83
CA GLY A 300 13.41 -1.86 -20.77
C GLY A 300 13.00 -3.06 -21.61
N ASP A 301 13.67 -3.34 -22.74
CA ASP A 301 13.33 -4.49 -23.60
C ASP A 301 13.67 -5.81 -22.91
N ALA A 302 14.81 -5.89 -22.22
CA ALA A 302 15.19 -7.02 -21.38
C ALA A 302 14.19 -7.23 -20.24
N TRP A 303 13.75 -6.15 -19.60
CA TRP A 303 12.71 -6.23 -18.57
C TRP A 303 11.37 -6.72 -19.14
N LEU A 304 10.93 -6.19 -20.29
CA LEU A 304 9.69 -6.58 -20.96
C LEU A 304 9.72 -8.06 -21.38
N ALA A 305 10.82 -8.51 -21.97
CA ALA A 305 11.02 -9.90 -22.36
C ALA A 305 10.95 -10.85 -21.16
N TYR A 306 11.66 -10.51 -20.08
CA TYR A 306 11.64 -11.27 -18.84
C TYR A 306 10.23 -11.34 -18.24
N GLN A 307 9.55 -10.20 -18.14
CA GLN A 307 8.24 -10.09 -17.51
C GLN A 307 7.12 -10.77 -18.30
N LYS A 308 7.22 -10.78 -19.63
CA LYS A 308 6.31 -11.55 -20.49
C LYS A 308 6.38 -13.04 -20.18
N LYS A 309 7.59 -13.57 -19.96
CA LYS A 309 7.82 -15.00 -19.73
C LYS A 309 7.62 -15.44 -18.28
N TYR A 310 8.11 -14.65 -17.32
CA TYR A 310 8.19 -15.04 -15.91
C TYR A 310 7.39 -14.17 -14.95
N GLY A 311 6.85 -13.06 -15.45
CA GLY A 311 6.06 -12.12 -14.66
C GLY A 311 4.57 -12.16 -14.99
N THR A 312 3.88 -11.14 -14.48
CA THR A 312 2.45 -10.90 -14.71
C THR A 312 2.22 -9.88 -15.82
N TYR A 313 3.23 -9.62 -16.66
CA TYR A 313 3.14 -8.59 -17.70
C TYR A 313 2.52 -9.14 -18.99
N ASP A 314 1.25 -8.83 -19.20
CA ASP A 314 0.49 -9.07 -20.43
C ASP A 314 -0.09 -7.74 -20.98
N GLU A 315 -1.21 -7.77 -21.70
CA GLU A 315 -1.85 -6.58 -22.27
C GLU A 315 -2.18 -5.51 -21.20
N ALA A 316 -2.63 -5.91 -20.01
CA ALA A 316 -2.95 -4.98 -18.91
C ALA A 316 -1.86 -4.91 -17.83
N GLY A 317 -0.74 -5.61 -18.04
CA GLY A 317 0.29 -5.85 -17.03
C GLY A 317 0.92 -4.59 -16.43
N PHE A 318 1.12 -3.54 -17.25
CA PHE A 318 1.64 -2.25 -16.77
C PHE A 318 0.76 -1.67 -15.64
N HIS A 319 -0.53 -1.54 -15.92
CA HIS A 319 -1.50 -0.97 -15.00
C HIS A 319 -1.70 -1.84 -13.76
N GLU A 320 -1.73 -3.16 -13.93
CA GLU A 320 -1.89 -4.10 -12.83
C GLU A 320 -0.71 -4.00 -11.84
N ILE A 321 0.52 -4.03 -12.36
CA ILE A 321 1.73 -3.94 -11.54
C ILE A 321 1.76 -2.62 -10.77
N LEU A 322 1.52 -1.49 -11.45
CA LEU A 322 1.54 -0.16 -10.83
C LEU A 322 0.46 -0.01 -9.76
N LYS A 323 -0.77 -0.43 -10.07
CA LYS A 323 -1.88 -0.44 -9.11
C LYS A 323 -1.55 -1.28 -7.89
N ASN A 324 -1.13 -2.53 -8.09
CA ASN A 324 -0.88 -3.46 -6.99
C ASN A 324 0.25 -2.95 -6.09
N HIS A 325 1.31 -2.38 -6.68
CA HIS A 325 2.37 -1.71 -5.95
C HIS A 325 1.84 -0.54 -5.12
N THR A 326 1.04 0.33 -5.75
CA THR A 326 0.43 1.51 -5.11
C THR A 326 -0.46 1.11 -3.94
N HIS A 327 -1.31 0.09 -4.12
CA HIS A 327 -2.22 -0.41 -3.08
C HIS A 327 -1.46 -0.99 -1.88
N ARG A 328 -0.41 -1.77 -2.15
CA ARG A 328 0.48 -2.32 -1.12
C ARG A 328 1.16 -1.21 -0.33
N MET A 329 1.82 -0.27 -1.02
CA MET A 329 2.49 0.86 -0.39
C MET A 329 1.53 1.70 0.43
N SER A 330 0.30 1.90 -0.05
CA SER A 330 -0.73 2.72 0.63
C SER A 330 -1.13 2.08 1.94
N THR A 331 -1.35 0.77 1.93
CA THR A 331 -1.71 0.00 3.12
C THR A 331 -0.55 -0.03 4.12
N GLU A 332 0.68 -0.26 3.67
CA GLU A 332 1.85 -0.28 4.55
C GLU A 332 2.10 1.09 5.20
N VAL A 333 2.00 2.18 4.43
CA VAL A 333 2.15 3.54 4.94
C VAL A 333 1.03 3.88 5.92
N ALA A 334 -0.24 3.61 5.59
CA ALA A 334 -1.36 3.85 6.49
C ALA A 334 -1.22 3.08 7.81
N MET A 335 -0.86 1.79 7.75
CA MET A 335 -0.60 0.98 8.94
C MET A 335 0.53 1.57 9.79
N MET A 336 1.67 1.92 9.17
CA MET A 336 2.80 2.48 9.92
C MET A 336 2.51 3.87 10.48
N GLN A 337 1.72 4.69 9.78
CA GLN A 337 1.26 6.01 10.25
C GLN A 337 0.40 5.93 11.50
N ASN A 338 -0.42 4.87 11.63
CA ASN A 338 -1.37 4.73 12.72
C ASN A 338 -0.92 3.81 13.84
N LEU A 339 -0.07 2.82 13.58
CA LEU A 339 0.30 1.76 14.53
C LEU A 339 1.81 1.68 14.79
N GLY A 340 2.61 2.56 14.18
CA GLY A 340 4.06 2.63 14.40
C GLY A 340 4.87 1.71 13.48
N SER A 341 6.17 1.59 13.75
CA SER A 341 7.12 0.84 12.91
C SER A 341 6.86 -0.67 12.82
N ASN A 342 6.13 -1.22 13.81
CA ASN A 342 5.65 -2.61 13.83
C ASN A 342 4.14 -2.66 14.10
N PRO A 343 3.30 -2.39 13.08
CA PRO A 343 1.84 -2.32 13.22
C PRO A 343 1.22 -3.55 13.87
N ARG A 344 1.74 -4.74 13.53
CA ARG A 344 1.24 -6.03 14.02
C ARG A 344 1.41 -6.14 15.53
N ASN A 345 2.64 -5.94 16.00
CA ASN A 345 2.96 -6.03 17.42
C ASN A 345 2.19 -4.98 18.23
N THR A 346 2.08 -3.75 17.72
CA THR A 346 1.29 -2.70 18.38
C THR A 346 -0.18 -3.10 18.50
N PHE A 347 -0.79 -3.56 17.42
CA PHE A 347 -2.20 -3.96 17.41
C PHE A 347 -2.46 -5.16 18.32
N GLU A 348 -1.68 -6.24 18.22
CA GLU A 348 -1.80 -7.42 19.09
C GLU A 348 -1.65 -7.04 20.55
N SER A 349 -0.64 -6.22 20.89
CA SER A 349 -0.42 -5.79 22.27
C SER A 349 -1.62 -5.01 22.82
N LEU A 350 -2.15 -4.06 22.05
CA LEU A 350 -3.33 -3.28 22.47
C LEU A 350 -4.58 -4.14 22.57
N LEU A 351 -4.76 -5.10 21.65
CA LEU A 351 -5.90 -6.01 21.65
C LEU A 351 -5.86 -6.96 22.86
N ASP A 352 -4.70 -7.51 23.18
CA ASP A 352 -4.52 -8.35 24.35
C ASP A 352 -4.68 -7.56 25.65
N GLU A 353 -4.12 -6.36 25.73
CA GLU A 353 -4.31 -5.45 26.88
C GLU A 353 -5.80 -5.12 27.07
N ALA A 354 -6.52 -4.77 26.00
CA ALA A 354 -7.96 -4.51 25.99
C ALA A 354 -8.77 -5.73 26.46
N LYS A 355 -8.46 -6.91 25.93
CA LYS A 355 -9.10 -8.19 26.29
C LYS A 355 -8.90 -8.51 27.77
N ILE A 356 -7.67 -8.39 28.28
CA ILE A 356 -7.34 -8.65 29.68
C ILE A 356 -8.10 -7.68 30.59
N LYS A 357 -8.04 -6.37 30.31
CA LYS A 357 -8.72 -5.35 31.11
C LYS A 357 -10.24 -5.57 31.16
N LEU A 358 -10.87 -5.87 30.02
CA LEU A 358 -12.31 -6.15 29.97
C LEU A 358 -12.69 -7.41 30.76
N LYS A 359 -11.88 -8.47 30.69
CA LYS A 359 -12.14 -9.72 31.41
C LYS A 359 -11.86 -9.62 32.92
N ALA A 360 -10.92 -8.76 33.32
CA ALA A 360 -10.59 -8.52 34.71
C ALA A 360 -11.66 -7.70 35.45
N ASP A 361 -12.53 -6.99 34.74
CA ASP A 361 -13.70 -6.33 35.32
C ASP A 361 -14.77 -7.36 35.73
N PRO A 362 -15.10 -7.48 37.03
CA PRO A 362 -16.10 -8.43 37.51
C PRO A 362 -17.48 -8.26 36.85
N GLN A 363 -17.84 -7.06 36.38
CA GLN A 363 -19.11 -6.82 35.68
C GLN A 363 -19.21 -7.58 34.35
N ASN A 364 -18.08 -7.98 33.79
CA ASN A 364 -17.99 -8.73 32.54
C ASN A 364 -17.79 -10.24 32.74
N GLY A 365 -17.92 -10.77 33.97
CA GLY A 365 -17.67 -12.19 34.25
C GLY A 365 -18.46 -13.18 33.37
N LEU A 366 -19.67 -12.82 32.94
CA LEU A 366 -20.49 -13.64 32.02
C LEU A 366 -20.24 -13.35 30.52
N LYS A 367 -19.43 -12.33 30.20
CA LYS A 367 -19.19 -11.84 28.83
C LYS A 367 -17.84 -12.28 28.26
N HIS A 368 -17.05 -13.09 28.97
CA HIS A 368 -15.72 -13.49 28.54
C HIS A 368 -15.70 -14.12 27.14
N GLY A 369 -16.67 -15.00 26.82
CA GLY A 369 -16.79 -15.60 25.50
C GLY A 369 -17.18 -14.60 24.40
N GLU A 370 -17.95 -13.56 24.72
CA GLU A 370 -18.27 -12.47 23.78
C GLU A 370 -17.04 -11.61 23.52
N ILE A 371 -16.30 -11.25 24.58
CA ILE A 371 -15.04 -10.49 24.49
C ILE A 371 -14.03 -11.24 23.62
N ASP A 372 -13.90 -12.57 23.80
CA ASP A 372 -13.04 -13.39 22.94
C ASP A 372 -13.50 -13.34 21.49
N LYS A 373 -14.79 -13.51 21.21
CA LYS A 373 -15.32 -13.41 19.84
C LYS A 373 -15.03 -12.03 19.21
N GLN A 374 -15.23 -10.95 19.97
CA GLN A 374 -14.91 -9.59 19.51
C GLN A 374 -13.40 -9.43 19.23
N ALA A 375 -12.54 -9.99 20.08
CA ALA A 375 -11.10 -9.93 19.88
C ALA A 375 -10.63 -10.73 18.64
N HIS A 376 -11.15 -11.95 18.46
CA HIS A 376 -10.91 -12.74 17.24
C HIS A 376 -11.40 -12.00 15.99
N ARG A 377 -12.55 -11.33 16.09
CA ARG A 377 -13.10 -10.51 15.01
C ARG A 377 -12.18 -9.33 14.65
N ALA A 378 -11.68 -8.61 15.67
CA ALA A 378 -10.72 -7.52 15.49
C ALA A 378 -9.43 -8.00 14.82
N MET A 379 -8.93 -9.17 15.25
CA MET A 379 -7.76 -9.80 14.65
C MET A 379 -7.99 -10.22 13.19
N SER A 380 -9.16 -10.78 12.87
CA SER A 380 -9.51 -11.14 11.50
C SER A 380 -9.61 -9.90 10.58
N MET A 381 -10.13 -8.77 11.09
CA MET A 381 -10.09 -7.49 10.37
C MET A 381 -8.65 -7.04 10.12
N TYR A 382 -7.79 -7.08 11.13
CA TYR A 382 -6.38 -6.73 10.98
C TYR A 382 -5.70 -7.62 9.93
N ASN A 383 -5.90 -8.95 10.00
CA ASN A 383 -5.34 -9.91 9.05
C ASN A 383 -5.83 -9.65 7.62
N THR A 384 -7.10 -9.29 7.46
CA THR A 384 -7.69 -8.98 6.16
C THR A 384 -7.12 -7.69 5.57
N LEU A 385 -6.85 -6.68 6.40
CA LEU A 385 -6.16 -5.47 5.94
C LEU A 385 -4.67 -5.73 5.67
N ASP A 386 -3.97 -6.49 6.52
CA ASP A 386 -2.55 -6.87 6.34
C ASP A 386 -2.33 -7.72 5.09
N ALA A 387 -3.32 -8.51 4.67
CA ALA A 387 -3.27 -9.29 3.44
C ALA A 387 -3.07 -8.41 2.20
N ASN A 388 -3.59 -7.18 2.20
CA ASN A 388 -3.36 -6.21 1.11
C ASN A 388 -1.89 -5.76 0.99
N THR A 389 -1.05 -6.06 1.99
CA THR A 389 0.39 -5.77 1.95
C THR A 389 1.22 -6.88 1.31
N ARG A 390 0.62 -8.04 1.04
CA ARG A 390 1.31 -9.21 0.48
C ARG A 390 1.43 -9.09 -1.03
N ALA A 391 2.45 -9.73 -1.62
CA ALA A 391 2.48 -9.93 -3.06
C ALA A 391 1.30 -10.84 -3.45
N ILE A 392 0.58 -10.49 -4.52
CA ILE A 392 -0.52 -11.31 -5.04
C ILE A 392 0.10 -12.58 -5.63
N ASP A 393 -0.25 -13.75 -5.07
CA ASP A 393 0.18 -15.07 -5.56
C ASP A 393 -0.99 -15.74 -6.31
N SER A 394 -0.68 -16.32 -7.47
CA SER A 394 -1.61 -17.02 -8.38
C SER A 394 -1.96 -18.44 -7.91
N THR A 395 -1.30 -19.03 -6.90
CA THR A 395 -1.46 -20.46 -6.56
C THR A 395 -2.66 -20.83 -5.70
N LEU A 396 -2.89 -20.15 -4.58
CA LEU A 396 -3.94 -20.56 -3.63
C LEU A 396 -5.15 -19.61 -3.61
N GLY A 397 -4.96 -18.38 -4.11
CA GLY A 397 -6.03 -17.39 -4.23
C GLY A 397 -7.08 -17.75 -5.29
N ASN A 398 -6.72 -18.47 -6.36
CA ASN A 398 -7.58 -18.62 -7.54
C ASN A 398 -8.63 -19.74 -7.43
N VAL A 399 -8.33 -20.84 -6.73
CA VAL A 399 -9.28 -21.97 -6.57
C VAL A 399 -10.37 -21.62 -5.55
N MET A 400 -9.99 -21.06 -4.41
CA MET A 400 -10.92 -20.68 -3.34
C MET A 400 -11.42 -19.24 -3.48
N GLY A 401 -10.75 -18.38 -4.24
CA GLY A 401 -11.24 -17.04 -4.59
C GLY A 401 -12.46 -17.08 -5.51
N GLY A 402 -12.56 -18.08 -6.40
CA GLY A 402 -13.77 -18.32 -7.20
C GLY A 402 -14.97 -18.73 -6.33
N LEU A 403 -14.76 -19.65 -5.38
CA LEU A 403 -15.80 -20.09 -4.43
C LEU A 403 -16.14 -19.01 -3.40
N ARG A 404 -15.16 -18.26 -2.90
CA ARG A 404 -15.38 -17.11 -2.01
C ARG A 404 -16.05 -15.95 -2.72
N ALA A 405 -15.68 -15.64 -3.97
CA ALA A 405 -16.39 -14.65 -4.77
C ALA A 405 -17.83 -15.11 -5.04
N LEU A 406 -18.08 -16.41 -5.25
CA LEU A 406 -19.43 -16.97 -5.37
C LEU A 406 -20.21 -16.92 -4.05
N MET A 407 -19.55 -17.16 -2.90
CA MET A 407 -20.16 -17.09 -1.57
C MET A 407 -20.41 -15.65 -1.11
N VAL A 408 -19.51 -14.72 -1.45
CA VAL A 408 -19.70 -13.27 -1.32
C VAL A 408 -20.86 -12.85 -2.22
N ALA A 409 -20.85 -13.24 -3.49
CA ALA A 409 -21.93 -12.93 -4.43
C ALA A 409 -23.26 -13.59 -4.07
N SER A 410 -23.28 -14.74 -3.37
CA SER A 410 -24.51 -15.43 -2.94
C SER A 410 -25.04 -14.93 -1.60
N LYS A 411 -24.18 -14.64 -0.61
CA LYS A 411 -24.54 -13.96 0.65
C LYS A 411 -24.89 -12.49 0.42
N LEU A 412 -24.25 -11.85 -0.56
CA LEU A 412 -24.62 -10.53 -1.08
C LEU A 412 -25.63 -10.64 -2.23
N GLY A 413 -26.13 -11.81 -2.58
CA GLY A 413 -27.05 -12.00 -3.73
C GLY A 413 -28.38 -11.27 -3.56
N SER A 414 -28.67 -10.79 -2.35
CA SER A 414 -29.78 -9.88 -2.04
C SER A 414 -29.36 -8.40 -1.88
N THR A 415 -28.07 -8.10 -1.90
CA THR A 415 -27.49 -6.75 -1.68
C THR A 415 -26.69 -6.21 -2.88
N THR A 416 -26.26 -7.03 -3.83
CA THR A 416 -25.60 -6.62 -5.10
C THR A 416 -26.60 -6.21 -6.20
N LEU A 417 -27.90 -6.37 -5.96
CA LEU A 417 -28.98 -5.79 -6.79
C LEU A 417 -29.30 -4.33 -6.42
N THR A 418 -28.40 -3.62 -5.73
CA THR A 418 -28.61 -2.23 -5.28
C THR A 418 -28.43 -1.17 -6.35
N THR A 419 -28.06 -1.51 -7.59
CA THR A 419 -27.79 -0.49 -8.62
C THR A 419 -29.03 0.22 -9.15
N PHE A 420 -30.23 -0.30 -8.88
CA PHE A 420 -31.50 0.45 -9.03
C PHE A 420 -32.00 1.05 -7.70
N GLY A 421 -31.43 0.66 -6.56
CA GLY A 421 -31.72 1.21 -5.23
C GLY A 421 -30.85 2.41 -4.81
N ASP A 422 -29.73 2.64 -5.51
CA ASP A 422 -28.72 3.64 -5.13
C ASP A 422 -29.24 5.09 -5.17
N HIS A 423 -30.18 5.44 -6.05
CA HIS A 423 -30.73 6.80 -6.08
C HIS A 423 -31.52 7.16 -4.81
N ALA A 424 -32.16 6.20 -4.14
CA ALA A 424 -32.88 6.45 -2.89
C ALA A 424 -31.90 6.66 -1.71
N SER A 425 -30.86 5.82 -1.62
CA SER A 425 -29.78 5.97 -0.63
C SER A 425 -28.98 7.24 -0.86
N MET A 426 -28.57 7.52 -2.10
CA MET A 426 -27.89 8.76 -2.49
C MET A 426 -28.76 9.98 -2.21
N LYS A 427 -30.08 9.94 -2.50
CA LYS A 427 -30.99 11.04 -2.15
C LYS A 427 -31.04 11.25 -0.63
N LYS A 428 -31.09 10.17 0.15
CA LYS A 428 -31.08 10.24 1.62
C LYS A 428 -29.78 10.84 2.13
N VAL A 429 -28.62 10.38 1.64
CA VAL A 429 -27.32 10.93 2.03
C VAL A 429 -27.14 12.36 1.55
N ALA A 430 -27.54 12.69 0.33
CA ALA A 430 -27.56 14.05 -0.16
C ALA A 430 -28.36 14.95 0.78
N ASN A 431 -29.57 14.55 1.16
CA ASN A 431 -30.38 15.29 2.13
C ASN A 431 -29.71 15.40 3.52
N MET A 432 -29.06 14.34 4.02
CA MET A 432 -28.30 14.38 5.28
C MET A 432 -27.11 15.35 5.20
N LEU A 433 -26.48 15.46 4.03
CA LEU A 433 -25.44 16.44 3.73
C LEU A 433 -26.03 17.81 3.33
N GLY A 434 -27.33 18.05 3.47
CA GLY A 434 -27.96 19.32 3.06
C GLY A 434 -27.88 19.64 1.56
N LEU A 435 -27.63 18.63 0.72
CA LEU A 435 -27.48 18.72 -0.74
C LEU A 435 -28.78 18.40 -1.46
N SER A 436 -29.06 19.13 -2.54
CA SER A 436 -30.19 18.80 -3.41
C SER A 436 -29.83 17.66 -4.36
N TYR A 437 -30.50 16.51 -4.21
CA TYR A 437 -30.31 15.39 -5.12
C TYR A 437 -30.65 15.76 -6.57
N THR A 438 -31.81 16.38 -6.82
CA THR A 438 -32.28 16.66 -8.19
C THR A 438 -31.58 17.85 -8.85
N LYS A 439 -31.14 18.84 -8.07
CA LYS A 439 -30.50 20.06 -8.61
C LYS A 439 -28.97 20.00 -8.65
N SER A 440 -28.35 19.12 -7.86
CA SER A 440 -26.88 19.07 -7.75
C SER A 440 -26.33 17.69 -8.13
N ILE A 441 -26.79 16.63 -7.45
CA ILE A 441 -26.21 15.27 -7.63
C ILE A 441 -26.60 14.65 -8.97
N LEU A 442 -27.87 14.70 -9.34
CA LEU A 442 -28.37 14.07 -10.57
C LEU A 442 -27.77 14.71 -11.84
N PRO A 443 -27.69 16.05 -11.98
CA PRO A 443 -27.01 16.64 -13.13
C PRO A 443 -25.53 16.24 -13.23
N GLU A 444 -24.79 16.25 -12.12
CA GLU A 444 -23.38 15.84 -12.10
C GLU A 444 -23.23 14.35 -12.44
N TYR A 445 -24.10 13.49 -11.90
CA TYR A 445 -24.15 12.06 -12.25
C TYR A 445 -24.36 11.85 -13.77
N MET A 446 -25.25 12.62 -14.39
CA MET A 446 -25.48 12.56 -15.84
C MET A 446 -24.28 13.07 -16.65
N LYS A 447 -23.52 14.08 -16.16
CA LYS A 447 -22.25 14.51 -16.77
C LYS A 447 -21.23 13.38 -16.73
N GLN A 448 -20.99 12.82 -15.54
CA GLN A 448 -20.04 11.73 -15.29
C GLN A 448 -20.37 10.47 -16.13
N LEU A 449 -21.65 10.17 -16.35
CA LEU A 449 -22.06 9.07 -17.22
C LEU A 449 -21.80 9.32 -18.71
N LYS A 450 -21.82 10.56 -19.19
CA LYS A 450 -21.80 10.86 -20.63
C LYS A 450 -20.46 11.37 -21.14
N GLN A 451 -19.67 12.03 -20.30
CA GLN A 451 -18.52 12.84 -20.74
C GLN A 451 -17.20 12.28 -20.20
N GLY A 452 -16.27 11.94 -21.10
CA GLY A 452 -14.93 11.45 -20.76
C GLY A 452 -14.13 12.45 -19.93
N ALA A 453 -14.04 13.70 -20.40
CA ALA A 453 -13.29 14.77 -19.73
C ALA A 453 -13.69 14.97 -18.26
N THR A 454 -14.98 14.94 -17.94
CA THR A 454 -15.46 15.07 -16.55
C THR A 454 -15.06 13.90 -15.64
N ARG A 455 -14.85 12.71 -16.23
CA ARG A 455 -14.34 11.54 -15.50
C ARG A 455 -12.85 11.69 -15.24
N ASP A 456 -12.10 12.16 -16.24
CA ASP A 456 -10.65 12.36 -16.16
C ASP A 456 -10.33 13.47 -15.14
N GLU A 457 -11.10 14.55 -15.13
CA GLU A 457 -11.08 15.58 -14.08
C GLU A 457 -11.28 14.97 -12.68
N ALA A 458 -12.32 14.13 -12.51
CA ALA A 458 -12.60 13.51 -11.22
C ALA A 458 -11.46 12.58 -10.75
N LEU A 459 -10.80 11.89 -11.68
CA LEU A 459 -9.63 11.04 -11.38
C LEU A 459 -8.45 11.87 -10.86
N ARG A 460 -8.24 13.10 -11.35
CA ARG A 460 -7.20 14.02 -10.84
C ARG A 460 -7.46 14.49 -9.41
N PHE A 461 -8.71 14.48 -8.95
CA PHE A 461 -9.06 14.67 -7.55
C PHE A 461 -9.02 13.36 -6.73
N GLY A 462 -8.68 12.24 -7.37
CA GLY A 462 -8.60 10.91 -6.75
C GLY A 462 -9.94 10.20 -6.62
N LEU A 463 -10.97 10.63 -7.36
CA LEU A 463 -12.32 10.08 -7.29
C LEU A 463 -12.55 9.02 -8.37
N GLY A 464 -13.22 7.93 -8.01
CA GLY A 464 -13.51 6.84 -8.96
C GLY A 464 -12.29 6.02 -9.39
N ILE A 465 -11.20 6.08 -8.61
CA ILE A 465 -9.94 5.36 -8.87
C ILE A 465 -10.15 3.85 -8.74
N THR A 466 -10.88 3.39 -7.72
CA THR A 466 -11.15 1.97 -7.48
C THR A 466 -11.89 1.33 -8.65
N GLU A 467 -12.85 2.04 -9.23
CA GLU A 467 -13.70 1.57 -10.33
C GLU A 467 -12.97 1.62 -11.67
N MET A 468 -12.17 2.68 -11.91
CA MET A 468 -11.26 2.76 -13.06
C MET A 468 -10.37 1.51 -13.10
N VAL A 469 -9.84 1.14 -11.94
CA VAL A 469 -8.96 -0.02 -11.74
C VAL A 469 -9.69 -1.36 -11.81
N GLY A 470 -10.89 -1.47 -11.24
CA GLY A 470 -11.67 -2.71 -11.17
C GLY A 470 -12.18 -3.16 -12.53
N GLY A 471 -12.46 -2.21 -13.43
CA GLY A 471 -12.79 -2.48 -14.83
C GLY A 471 -11.66 -3.16 -15.61
N MET A 472 -10.41 -3.09 -15.14
CA MET A 472 -9.22 -3.62 -15.84
C MET A 472 -8.90 -5.08 -15.49
N SER A 473 -9.73 -5.74 -14.69
CA SER A 473 -9.50 -7.15 -14.32
C SER A 473 -9.46 -8.05 -15.57
N ARG A 474 -8.47 -8.94 -15.58
CA ARG A 474 -8.01 -9.77 -16.71
C ARG A 474 -9.14 -10.45 -17.49
N PHE A 475 -9.20 -10.17 -18.79
CA PHE A 475 -9.75 -11.13 -19.74
C PHE A 475 -8.69 -12.22 -20.00
N GLY A 476 -9.02 -13.47 -19.67
CA GLY A 476 -8.40 -14.61 -20.33
C GLY A 476 -7.18 -15.25 -19.68
N ASP A 477 -6.76 -14.89 -18.47
CA ASP A 477 -5.77 -15.72 -17.76
C ASP A 477 -6.49 -16.93 -17.16
N ALA A 478 -6.78 -17.91 -18.03
CA ALA A 478 -6.89 -19.28 -17.58
C ALA A 478 -5.50 -19.65 -17.06
N ASP A 479 -5.27 -19.31 -15.79
CA ASP A 479 -4.15 -19.73 -14.95
C ASP A 479 -3.70 -21.12 -15.41
N VAL A 480 -2.42 -21.32 -15.70
CA VAL A 480 -1.90 -22.56 -16.29
C VAL A 480 -2.38 -23.79 -15.49
N VAL A 481 -2.59 -23.63 -14.17
CA VAL A 481 -3.19 -24.64 -13.27
C VAL A 481 -4.70 -24.77 -13.43
N SER A 482 -5.44 -23.67 -13.59
CA SER A 482 -6.88 -23.72 -13.93
C SER A 482 -7.10 -24.41 -15.29
N SER A 483 -6.18 -24.24 -16.24
CA SER A 483 -6.26 -24.87 -17.55
C SER A 483 -5.87 -26.37 -17.55
N ALA A 484 -5.25 -26.86 -16.47
CA ALA A 484 -4.79 -28.24 -16.35
C ALA A 484 -5.91 -29.24 -15.99
N THR A 485 -7.03 -28.77 -15.43
CA THR A 485 -8.17 -29.62 -15.04
C THR A 485 -9.46 -29.15 -15.70
N LYS A 486 -10.41 -30.08 -15.97
CA LYS A 486 -11.72 -29.72 -16.54
C LYS A 486 -12.50 -28.73 -15.66
N SER A 487 -12.38 -28.86 -14.34
CA SER A 487 -13.01 -27.96 -13.35
C SER A 487 -12.36 -26.57 -13.33
N GLY A 488 -11.03 -26.49 -13.41
CA GLY A 488 -10.34 -25.20 -13.50
C GLY A 488 -10.67 -24.44 -14.79
N ARG A 489 -10.81 -25.12 -15.94
CA ARG A 489 -11.22 -24.50 -17.21
C ARG A 489 -12.64 -23.94 -17.13
N PHE A 490 -13.54 -24.66 -16.48
CA PHE A 490 -14.90 -24.19 -16.23
C PHE A 490 -14.90 -22.94 -15.32
N ASN A 491 -14.14 -22.97 -14.22
CA ASN A 491 -14.04 -21.83 -13.30
C ASN A 491 -13.45 -20.57 -13.96
N ALA A 492 -12.37 -20.72 -14.75
CA ALA A 492 -11.79 -19.61 -15.49
C ALA A 492 -12.78 -19.00 -16.51
N ARG A 493 -13.56 -19.85 -17.20
CA ARG A 493 -14.62 -19.40 -18.11
C ARG A 493 -15.76 -18.70 -17.40
N MET A 494 -16.19 -19.19 -16.24
CA MET A 494 -17.24 -18.56 -15.45
C MET A 494 -16.78 -17.24 -14.84
N GLN A 495 -15.53 -17.13 -14.40
CA GLN A 495 -14.95 -15.86 -13.96
C GLN A 495 -14.85 -14.85 -15.10
N ALA A 496 -14.38 -15.28 -16.28
CA ALA A 496 -14.34 -14.43 -17.47
C ALA A 496 -15.76 -13.99 -17.89
N PHE A 497 -16.74 -14.89 -17.84
CA PHE A 497 -18.14 -14.58 -18.14
C PHE A 497 -18.75 -13.62 -17.11
N ALA A 498 -18.48 -13.79 -15.82
CA ALA A 498 -18.94 -12.89 -14.77
C ALA A 498 -18.29 -11.50 -14.88
N ALA A 499 -16.97 -11.44 -15.08
CA ALA A 499 -16.23 -10.19 -15.32
C ALA A 499 -16.74 -9.48 -16.59
N MET A 500 -16.98 -10.23 -17.67
CA MET A 500 -17.57 -9.72 -18.90
C MET A 500 -19.00 -9.22 -18.67
N THR A 501 -19.84 -9.97 -17.96
CA THR A 501 -21.23 -9.57 -17.69
C THR A 501 -21.29 -8.31 -16.83
N MET A 502 -20.43 -8.18 -15.81
CA MET A 502 -20.30 -6.96 -15.00
C MET A 502 -19.75 -5.76 -15.79
N LYS A 503 -18.79 -5.99 -16.70
CA LYS A 503 -18.21 -4.93 -17.54
C LYS A 503 -19.14 -4.49 -18.66
N VAL A 504 -19.82 -5.44 -19.31
CA VAL A 504 -20.78 -5.21 -20.43
C VAL A 504 -22.10 -4.63 -19.93
N SER A 505 -22.52 -4.94 -18.70
CA SER A 505 -23.73 -4.33 -18.10
C SER A 505 -23.59 -2.84 -17.74
N GLY A 506 -22.38 -2.26 -17.82
CA GLY A 506 -22.14 -0.86 -17.49
C GLY A 506 -22.24 -0.53 -15.99
N LEU A 507 -22.38 -1.54 -15.12
CA LEU A 507 -22.62 -1.38 -13.70
C LEU A 507 -21.49 -0.62 -12.99
N ASN A 508 -20.24 -0.95 -13.33
CA ASN A 508 -19.06 -0.25 -12.82
C ASN A 508 -19.07 1.24 -13.21
N ALA A 509 -19.56 1.57 -14.41
CA ALA A 509 -19.62 2.96 -14.87
C ALA A 509 -20.73 3.75 -14.14
N VAL A 510 -21.86 3.10 -13.84
CA VAL A 510 -22.96 3.67 -13.05
C VAL A 510 -22.49 3.96 -11.62
N THR A 511 -21.94 2.97 -10.92
CA THR A 511 -21.43 3.14 -9.54
C THR A 511 -20.30 4.17 -9.49
N ALA A 512 -19.35 4.13 -10.43
CA ALA A 512 -18.27 5.12 -10.51
C ALA A 512 -18.82 6.54 -10.71
N SER A 513 -19.81 6.71 -11.58
CA SER A 513 -20.41 8.02 -11.85
C SER A 513 -21.17 8.55 -10.63
N ALA A 514 -21.88 7.68 -9.91
CA ALA A 514 -22.58 8.02 -8.67
C ALA A 514 -21.60 8.51 -7.58
N LYS A 515 -20.51 7.77 -7.36
CA LYS A 515 -19.46 8.14 -6.41
C LYS A 515 -18.79 9.46 -6.76
N ARG A 516 -18.36 9.62 -8.03
CA ARG A 516 -17.75 10.87 -8.51
C ARG A 516 -18.70 12.05 -8.32
N ALA A 517 -19.96 11.90 -8.70
CA ALA A 517 -20.94 12.96 -8.58
C ALA A 517 -21.21 13.36 -7.12
N LEU A 518 -21.42 12.38 -6.23
CA LEU A 518 -21.59 12.66 -4.81
C LEU A 518 -20.39 13.38 -4.22
N ASN A 519 -19.19 12.87 -4.49
CA ASN A 519 -17.96 13.42 -3.94
C ASN A 519 -17.67 14.82 -4.48
N LEU A 520 -17.83 15.07 -5.79
CA LEU A 520 -17.59 16.40 -6.38
C LEU A 520 -18.55 17.45 -5.80
N VAL A 521 -19.83 17.11 -5.66
CA VAL A 521 -20.82 18.03 -5.07
C VAL A 521 -20.54 18.23 -3.57
N HIS A 522 -20.15 17.19 -2.85
CA HIS A 522 -19.78 17.31 -1.45
C HIS A 522 -18.50 18.15 -1.25
N MET A 523 -17.48 17.94 -2.07
CA MET A 523 -16.24 18.73 -2.09
C MET A 523 -16.52 20.20 -2.40
N ASN A 524 -17.43 20.49 -3.33
CA ASN A 524 -17.89 21.85 -3.63
C ASN A 524 -18.60 22.48 -2.42
N LYS A 525 -19.51 21.75 -1.75
CA LYS A 525 -20.15 22.22 -0.52
C LYS A 525 -19.12 22.58 0.55
N LEU A 526 -18.13 21.72 0.79
CA LEU A 526 -17.08 21.98 1.78
C LEU A 526 -16.22 23.19 1.39
N ALA A 527 -15.91 23.38 0.10
CA ALA A 527 -15.23 24.58 -0.38
C ALA A 527 -16.03 25.85 -0.05
N GLU A 528 -17.34 25.84 -0.31
CA GLU A 528 -18.17 27.01 -0.02
C GLU A 528 -18.32 27.28 1.48
N MET A 529 -18.60 26.25 2.28
CA MET A 529 -18.81 26.39 3.71
C MET A 529 -17.54 26.88 4.41
N THR A 530 -16.38 26.31 4.08
CA THR A 530 -15.10 26.73 4.68
C THR A 530 -14.70 28.16 4.29
N ARG A 531 -15.35 28.80 3.31
CA ARG A 531 -15.12 30.23 3.00
C ARG A 531 -16.12 31.16 3.67
N LYS A 532 -17.24 30.65 4.18
CA LYS A 532 -18.38 31.46 4.64
C LYS A 532 -18.73 31.26 6.11
N THR A 533 -18.28 30.18 6.74
CA THR A 533 -18.79 29.74 8.04
C THR A 533 -17.66 29.27 8.95
N ASP A 534 -17.62 29.82 10.16
CA ASP A 534 -16.74 29.36 11.23
C ASP A 534 -17.31 28.11 11.89
N TRP A 535 -16.44 27.31 12.52
CA TRP A 535 -16.82 26.01 13.11
C TRP A 535 -18.01 26.10 14.08
N LYS A 536 -18.02 27.13 14.93
CA LYS A 536 -19.09 27.37 15.92
C LYS A 536 -20.45 27.72 15.29
N ASP A 537 -20.45 28.19 14.04
CA ASP A 537 -21.64 28.64 13.31
C ASP A 537 -22.15 27.56 12.33
N LEU A 538 -21.52 26.39 12.31
CA LEU A 538 -21.98 25.24 11.54
C LEU A 538 -23.33 24.73 12.04
N GLY A 539 -24.21 24.33 11.12
CA GLY A 539 -25.46 23.67 11.45
C GLY A 539 -25.24 22.38 12.24
N ALA A 540 -26.20 22.02 13.10
CA ALA A 540 -26.07 20.88 14.01
C ALA A 540 -25.80 19.54 13.28
N ASP A 541 -26.43 19.33 12.11
CA ASP A 541 -26.23 18.11 11.31
C ASP A 541 -24.83 18.07 10.66
N ASP A 542 -24.36 19.19 10.12
CA ASP A 542 -23.01 19.31 9.54
C ASP A 542 -21.95 19.07 10.60
N LEU A 543 -22.10 19.70 11.77
CA LEU A 543 -21.19 19.52 12.90
C LEU A 543 -21.16 18.05 13.35
N LYS A 544 -22.32 17.41 13.44
CA LYS A 544 -22.44 16.00 13.80
C LYS A 544 -21.74 15.08 12.79
N ILE A 545 -21.90 15.33 11.50
CA ILE A 545 -21.26 14.53 10.43
C ILE A 545 -19.74 14.71 10.46
N LEU A 546 -19.26 15.95 10.59
CA LEU A 546 -17.83 16.26 10.66
C LEU A 546 -17.20 15.60 11.90
N GLN A 547 -17.76 15.81 13.08
CA GLN A 547 -17.28 15.20 14.33
C GLN A 547 -17.38 13.67 14.31
N GLY A 548 -18.46 13.12 13.74
CA GLY A 548 -18.66 11.68 13.56
C GLY A 548 -17.61 11.02 12.66
N ASN A 549 -16.95 11.80 11.80
CA ASN A 549 -15.82 11.40 10.96
C ASN A 549 -14.44 11.75 11.55
N GLY A 550 -14.41 12.22 12.80
CA GLY A 550 -13.19 12.59 13.50
C GLY A 550 -12.61 13.96 13.09
N ILE A 551 -13.39 14.79 12.39
CA ILE A 551 -13.00 16.15 12.03
C ILE A 551 -13.17 17.07 13.24
N THR A 552 -12.17 17.89 13.48
CA THR A 552 -12.12 18.85 14.59
C THR A 552 -12.16 20.29 14.06
N GLU A 553 -12.42 21.24 14.96
CA GLU A 553 -12.32 22.67 14.65
C GLU A 553 -10.97 23.06 14.06
N ARG A 554 -9.87 22.47 14.57
CA ARG A 554 -8.52 22.73 14.05
C ARG A 554 -8.35 22.25 12.60
N ASP A 555 -8.99 21.15 12.23
CA ASP A 555 -8.98 20.68 10.84
C ASP A 555 -9.79 21.62 9.94
N TRP A 556 -10.96 22.07 10.41
CA TRP A 556 -11.78 23.05 9.71
C TRP A 556 -11.01 24.34 9.45
N GLN A 557 -10.36 24.90 10.47
CA GLN A 557 -9.52 26.10 10.35
C GLN A 557 -8.41 25.94 9.31
N LEU A 558 -7.80 24.75 9.22
CA LEU A 558 -6.84 24.47 8.14
C LEU A 558 -7.54 24.54 6.78
N TRP A 559 -8.72 23.92 6.63
CA TRP A 559 -9.46 23.93 5.37
C TRP A 559 -9.89 25.35 4.94
N GLN A 560 -10.16 26.24 5.91
CA GLN A 560 -10.45 27.66 5.64
C GLN A 560 -9.23 28.39 5.03
N GLN A 561 -8.00 27.97 5.36
CA GLN A 561 -6.77 28.58 4.84
C GLN A 561 -6.28 27.99 3.51
N LEU A 562 -6.79 26.84 3.07
CA LEU A 562 -6.39 26.26 1.78
C LEU A 562 -6.96 27.07 0.61
N GLU A 563 -6.32 27.01 -0.55
CA GLU A 563 -6.92 27.51 -1.79
C GLU A 563 -7.65 26.35 -2.49
N PRO A 564 -8.99 26.37 -2.61
CA PRO A 564 -9.72 25.28 -3.25
C PRO A 564 -9.35 25.14 -4.72
N SER A 565 -9.16 23.91 -5.17
CA SER A 565 -9.02 23.60 -6.58
C SER A 565 -10.23 24.09 -7.39
N LYS A 566 -9.99 24.49 -8.64
CA LYS A 566 -11.05 24.84 -9.59
C LYS A 566 -11.24 23.72 -10.59
N ARG A 567 -12.50 23.36 -10.81
CA ARG A 567 -12.92 22.49 -11.91
C ARG A 567 -12.78 23.20 -13.26
N GLU A 568 -12.83 22.44 -14.35
CA GLU A 568 -12.82 22.95 -15.72
C GLU A 568 -13.96 23.94 -15.98
N ASP A 569 -15.12 23.74 -15.33
CA ASP A 569 -16.26 24.66 -15.39
C ASP A 569 -16.17 25.85 -14.41
N GLY A 570 -15.04 26.00 -13.72
CA GLY A 570 -14.77 27.07 -12.76
C GLY A 570 -15.30 26.83 -11.35
N THR A 571 -16.07 25.76 -11.13
CA THR A 571 -16.60 25.42 -9.80
C THR A 571 -15.47 25.11 -8.82
N ALA A 572 -15.49 25.73 -7.63
CA ALA A 572 -14.52 25.45 -6.59
C ALA A 572 -14.82 24.11 -5.90
N VAL A 573 -13.80 23.28 -5.70
CA VAL A 573 -13.85 22.03 -4.95
C VAL A 573 -12.68 21.99 -3.97
N LEU A 574 -12.97 21.70 -2.70
CA LEU A 574 -11.92 21.43 -1.74
C LEU A 574 -11.45 20.00 -2.03
N SER A 575 -10.17 19.82 -2.32
CA SER A 575 -9.61 18.54 -2.74
C SER A 575 -8.40 18.18 -1.90
N GLN A 576 -8.03 16.90 -1.90
CA GLN A 576 -6.78 16.47 -1.25
C GLN A 576 -5.55 17.17 -1.85
N ASN A 577 -5.60 17.61 -3.11
CA ASN A 577 -4.48 18.29 -3.77
C ASN A 577 -4.19 19.65 -3.12
N ASP A 578 -5.20 20.31 -2.57
CA ASP A 578 -5.09 21.66 -1.99
C ASP A 578 -4.15 21.65 -0.77
N PHE A 579 -4.10 20.54 -0.04
CA PHE A 579 -3.16 20.34 1.07
C PHE A 579 -1.70 20.20 0.61
N PHE A 580 -1.46 19.72 -0.61
CA PHE A 580 -0.12 19.60 -1.17
C PHE A 580 0.31 20.87 -1.91
N ASN A 581 -0.66 21.61 -2.45
CA ASN A 581 -0.44 22.86 -3.17
C ASN A 581 -0.32 24.08 -2.24
N ALA A 582 -0.89 24.02 -1.03
CA ALA A 582 -0.79 25.11 -0.06
C ALA A 582 0.68 25.48 0.20
N PRO A 583 1.03 26.76 0.41
CA PRO A 583 2.40 27.12 0.75
C PRO A 583 2.76 26.65 2.17
N ASP A 584 4.07 26.50 2.45
CA ASP A 584 4.56 25.91 3.69
C ASP A 584 4.18 26.71 4.94
N ASP A 585 4.07 28.03 4.82
CA ASP A 585 3.66 28.95 5.89
C ASP A 585 2.25 28.66 6.43
N VAL A 586 1.30 28.30 5.56
CA VAL A 586 -0.03 27.84 5.95
C VAL A 586 0.07 26.59 6.80
N ILE A 587 0.85 25.60 6.37
CA ILE A 587 0.99 24.32 7.09
C ILE A 587 1.74 24.49 8.42
N LYS A 588 2.75 25.34 8.48
CA LYS A 588 3.54 25.60 9.69
C LYS A 588 2.68 26.07 10.86
N GLN A 589 1.65 26.87 10.62
CA GLN A 589 0.72 27.33 11.66
C GLN A 589 0.03 26.17 12.41
N PHE A 590 -0.10 25.02 11.76
CA PHE A 590 -0.75 23.84 12.34
C PHE A 590 0.24 22.86 12.98
N LEU A 591 1.54 23.12 12.91
CA LEU A 591 2.60 22.33 13.53
C LEU A 591 3.05 22.92 14.88
N PRO A 592 3.49 22.07 15.82
CA PRO A 592 4.26 22.51 16.99
C PRO A 592 5.48 23.35 16.57
N LEU A 593 5.81 24.38 17.36
CA LEU A 593 6.89 25.32 17.06
C LEU A 593 8.23 24.62 16.76
N ASP A 594 8.57 23.56 17.51
CA ASP A 594 9.79 22.76 17.34
C ASP A 594 9.83 21.95 16.03
N LYS A 595 8.73 21.91 15.28
CA LYS A 595 8.58 21.14 14.03
C LYS A 595 8.39 22.02 12.80
N GLN A 596 8.23 23.33 12.96
CA GLN A 596 7.93 24.25 11.83
C GLN A 596 9.08 24.38 10.83
N ASP A 597 10.33 24.10 11.22
CA ASP A 597 11.48 24.13 10.30
C ASP A 597 11.87 22.75 9.76
N SER A 598 11.16 21.70 10.17
CA SER A 598 11.40 20.36 9.67
C SER A 598 10.60 20.09 8.41
N ALA A 599 11.25 20.09 7.24
CA ALA A 599 10.64 19.72 5.96
C ALA A 599 9.92 18.35 6.02
N ASN A 600 10.50 17.40 6.77
CA ASN A 600 9.87 16.09 6.98
C ASN A 600 8.59 16.18 7.82
N ALA A 601 8.53 17.04 8.83
CA ALA A 601 7.34 17.23 9.66
C ALA A 601 6.23 17.95 8.89
N ILE A 602 6.58 18.97 8.09
CA ILE A 602 5.66 19.65 7.17
C ILE A 602 5.06 18.65 6.19
N ALA A 603 5.89 17.87 5.51
CA ALA A 603 5.42 16.85 4.58
C ALA A 603 4.53 15.81 5.28
N ASP A 604 4.96 15.23 6.40
CA ASP A 604 4.16 14.23 7.14
C ASP A 604 2.79 14.79 7.59
N PHE A 605 2.75 16.05 8.03
CA PHE A 605 1.49 16.72 8.38
C PHE A 605 0.59 16.91 7.16
N ARG A 606 1.11 17.37 6.01
CA ARG A 606 0.33 17.49 4.76
C ARG A 606 -0.35 16.18 4.40
N TYR A 607 0.38 15.06 4.42
CA TYR A 607 -0.21 13.75 4.17
C TYR A 607 -1.31 13.43 5.18
N LYS A 608 -1.03 13.52 6.48
CA LYS A 608 -2.03 13.18 7.50
C LYS A 608 -3.29 14.04 7.40
N ALA A 609 -3.15 15.34 7.16
CA ALA A 609 -4.27 16.26 6.99
C ALA A 609 -5.07 15.97 5.71
N ALA A 610 -4.39 15.78 4.57
CA ALA A 610 -5.03 15.43 3.30
C ALA A 610 -5.75 14.08 3.40
N MET A 611 -5.13 13.07 4.03
CA MET A 611 -5.74 11.75 4.21
C MET A 611 -6.93 11.81 5.17
N LYS A 612 -6.85 12.61 6.22
CA LYS A 612 -7.96 12.83 7.15
C LYS A 612 -9.17 13.46 6.43
N TYR A 613 -8.93 14.47 5.59
CA TYR A 613 -9.95 15.08 4.74
C TYR A 613 -10.54 14.07 3.75
N GLN A 614 -9.70 13.39 2.97
CA GLN A 614 -10.17 12.45 1.94
C GLN A 614 -10.88 11.22 2.56
N THR A 615 -10.47 10.79 3.76
CA THR A 615 -11.19 9.76 4.52
C THR A 615 -12.60 10.19 4.88
N HIS A 616 -12.82 11.46 5.24
CA HIS A 616 -14.17 11.98 5.47
C HIS A 616 -15.03 11.91 4.19
N ILE A 617 -14.49 12.31 3.03
CA ILE A 617 -15.20 12.17 1.75
C ILE A 617 -15.58 10.71 1.47
N PHE A 618 -14.64 9.78 1.63
CA PHE A 618 -14.89 8.34 1.38
C PHE A 618 -15.78 7.67 2.42
N ASN A 619 -15.83 8.18 3.65
CA ASN A 619 -16.77 7.70 4.66
C ASN A 619 -18.21 8.07 4.25
N GLU A 620 -18.46 9.32 3.86
CA GLU A 620 -19.79 9.74 3.40
C GLU A 620 -20.20 9.04 2.09
N GLU A 621 -19.25 8.80 1.19
CA GLU A 621 -19.46 7.94 0.02
C GLU A 621 -19.96 6.55 0.44
N SER A 622 -19.33 5.93 1.44
CA SER A 622 -19.66 4.58 1.89
C SER A 622 -20.97 4.47 2.66
N VAL A 623 -21.51 5.59 3.16
CA VAL A 623 -22.88 5.65 3.68
C VAL A 623 -23.89 5.65 2.53
N ALA A 624 -23.57 6.32 1.41
CA ALA A 624 -24.46 6.42 0.26
C ALA A 624 -24.44 5.17 -0.62
N ILE A 625 -23.26 4.60 -0.80
CA ILE A 625 -22.96 3.52 -1.75
C ILE A 625 -22.22 2.44 -0.94
N ILE A 626 -22.97 1.40 -0.56
CA ILE A 626 -22.47 0.36 0.35
C ILE A 626 -21.58 -0.60 -0.43
N GLU A 627 -20.33 -0.75 0.02
CA GLU A 627 -19.37 -1.69 -0.54
C GLU A 627 -18.82 -2.65 0.52
N ALA A 628 -18.36 -3.81 0.07
CA ALA A 628 -17.72 -4.79 0.94
C ALA A 628 -16.29 -4.33 1.31
N GLY A 629 -16.14 -3.78 2.52
CA GLY A 629 -14.87 -3.37 3.11
C GLY A 629 -14.13 -4.51 3.83
N VAL A 630 -13.06 -4.16 4.55
CA VAL A 630 -12.29 -5.07 5.41
C VAL A 630 -13.20 -5.72 6.43
N ARG A 631 -14.17 -4.97 6.96
CA ARG A 631 -15.17 -5.50 7.89
C ARG A 631 -15.94 -6.64 7.24
N GLU A 632 -16.57 -6.46 6.10
CA GLU A 632 -17.38 -7.48 5.44
C GLU A 632 -16.52 -8.69 5.04
N ARG A 633 -15.36 -8.44 4.42
CA ARG A 633 -14.46 -9.50 3.93
C ARG A 633 -13.87 -10.35 5.05
N SER A 634 -13.64 -9.78 6.22
CA SER A 634 -13.08 -10.52 7.36
C SER A 634 -14.07 -11.48 8.02
N ILE A 635 -15.38 -11.39 7.74
CA ILE A 635 -16.35 -12.40 8.20
C ILE A 635 -16.08 -13.76 7.54
N ILE A 636 -15.53 -13.72 6.32
CA ILE A 636 -15.30 -14.88 5.45
C ILE A 636 -13.90 -15.48 5.70
N ASN A 637 -13.02 -14.75 6.40
CA ASN A 637 -11.68 -15.20 6.76
C ASN A 637 -11.61 -15.66 8.23
N LEU A 638 -12.65 -16.34 8.74
CA LEU A 638 -12.73 -16.73 10.15
C LEU A 638 -11.84 -17.92 10.55
N GLY A 639 -11.14 -18.54 9.59
CA GLY A 639 -10.05 -19.46 9.90
C GLY A 639 -8.71 -19.00 9.31
N GLU A 640 -7.62 -19.53 9.88
CA GLU A 640 -6.28 -19.26 9.40
C GLU A 640 -6.11 -19.83 7.99
N ALA A 641 -5.50 -19.05 7.09
CA ALA A 641 -5.14 -19.52 5.75
C ALA A 641 -4.30 -20.81 5.87
N GLY A 642 -4.74 -21.89 5.24
CA GLY A 642 -4.10 -23.20 5.35
C GLY A 642 -4.67 -24.17 6.41
N THR A 643 -5.79 -23.85 7.05
CA THR A 643 -6.52 -24.76 7.95
C THR A 643 -7.86 -25.19 7.36
N ILE A 644 -8.30 -26.44 7.59
CA ILE A 644 -9.60 -26.95 7.07
C ILE A 644 -10.77 -26.03 7.47
N GLN A 645 -10.75 -25.42 8.65
CA GLN A 645 -11.75 -24.44 9.08
C GLN A 645 -11.61 -23.07 8.38
N GLY A 646 -10.40 -22.63 8.03
CA GLY A 646 -10.18 -21.43 7.20
C GLY A 646 -10.45 -21.63 5.71
N GLU A 647 -10.46 -22.88 5.25
CA GLU A 647 -10.82 -23.25 3.88
C GLU A 647 -12.33 -23.56 3.72
N LEU A 648 -13.09 -23.73 4.82
CA LEU A 648 -14.54 -24.00 4.80
C LEU A 648 -15.42 -22.87 5.37
N GLY A 649 -14.82 -21.85 6.01
CA GLY A 649 -15.50 -20.75 6.70
C GLY A 649 -15.88 -19.55 5.84
#